data_AF-A0A1V6R3P2-F1
#
_entry.id   AF-A0A1V6R3P2-F1
#
_cell.length_a   1.000
_cell.length_b   1.000
_cell.length_c   1.000
_cell.angle_alpha   90.00
_cell.angle_beta   90.00
_cell.angle_gamma   90.00
#
_symmetry.space_group_name_H-M   'P 1'
#
loop_
_entity.id
_entity.type
_entity.pdbx_description
1 polymer ?
#
loop_
_entity_poly.entity_id
_entity_poly.type
_entity_poly.pdbx_seq_one_letter_code
_entity_poly.pdbx_strand_id
1 'polypeptide(L)'
;MPYIARTSALPELALSGGLIDPRADKQASFEERMNCRDATDFISNTKLPSLESKPKMAGVSPTTWGGQRRKPDSEYQAKLDKILARSRELGLSRREKNPDQPLSDLVPGLVTSGGLSRSPAFDCLPVVSHWTDRTDEVSAEDPAATVRLSSTWGTTHLIGEGTTMAYPLGAPCWSLKTHGIGPVEAGSSKFSQQYIPETDTLTTSVTLARRLDTPQTGGVLAAAASTSWMRNTRVADAVDCAVGLLADASALLEARDKVITAGTTERLGFAEVRAIELPSWCSARKPLPPKLSGVALSPDQVTADLIAAEGCEGPLLNTSIFSMGVGYNRGVYGGSISGLWALMDSGFVLDYSVGVKDSDMADKLFSAFSDVAAVAEVSPSAGPHITDVRIVKGCNYGCLRQKTIIEDAHPIPSRPCIVIWDDLARLARYKLADAVFCHVYYDAGGGEQMAAIAGLGCVAHDWIDLGADVACGEVSNIIPSLTRGSLEEEPLAEVYSRLTGAMIWYRDNDPYNPAALCLLFTHWWQLANCRHRPVALLGRTDFGVEAAIAATVPTERPSLEHFRACGTKVERGERPLASAEARLQSILSSDPLPETRAVIDLLVAPVLAYVKGADSLPYESEYVGAVLAAELAYPHGQKIIELWDLAIVMWECGALWAAGIACLCYTHNGKANCDRARDDLADTTWT
;
A
#
# COMPACT_ATOMS: atom_id res chain seq x y z
N MET A 1 -14.09 -2.12 27.47
CA MET A 1 -13.49 -1.30 28.53
C MET A 1 -11.99 -1.36 28.38
N PRO A 2 -11.28 -0.22 28.39
CA PRO A 2 -9.82 -0.19 28.24
C PRO A 2 -9.15 -0.98 29.37
N TYR A 3 -7.99 -1.55 29.10
CA TYR A 3 -7.23 -2.34 30.08
C TYR A 3 -6.13 -1.50 30.73
N ILE A 4 -5.69 -1.90 31.92
CA ILE A 4 -4.54 -1.29 32.59
C ILE A 4 -3.27 -1.81 31.93
N ALA A 5 -2.65 -1.01 31.08
CA ALA A 5 -1.52 -1.40 30.24
C ALA A 5 -0.18 -1.36 30.98
N ARG A 6 -0.04 -0.64 32.10
CA ARG A 6 1.21 -0.58 32.88
C ARG A 6 1.40 -1.73 33.87
N THR A 7 0.52 -2.73 33.89
CA THR A 7 0.70 -3.93 34.72
C THR A 7 1.86 -4.80 34.22
N SER A 8 2.41 -5.62 35.13
CA SER A 8 3.46 -6.58 34.78
C SER A 8 2.98 -7.62 33.78
N ALA A 9 1.83 -8.26 34.05
CA ALA A 9 1.19 -9.18 33.11
C ALA A 9 0.28 -8.44 32.11
N LEU A 10 0.22 -8.93 30.87
CA LEU A 10 -0.84 -8.60 29.92
C LEU A 10 -2.08 -9.46 30.25
N PRO A 11 -3.29 -8.87 30.38
CA PRO A 11 -4.52 -9.63 30.45
C PRO A 11 -4.69 -10.54 29.21
N GLU A 12 -5.38 -11.68 29.35
CA GLU A 12 -5.60 -12.62 28.25
C GLU A 12 -6.24 -11.95 27.02
N LEU A 13 -7.27 -11.12 27.22
CA LEU A 13 -7.88 -10.34 26.15
C LEU A 13 -6.90 -9.33 25.51
N ALA A 14 -5.91 -8.82 26.25
CA ALA A 14 -4.88 -7.94 25.69
C ALA A 14 -3.85 -8.72 24.86
N LEU A 15 -3.60 -9.99 25.18
CA LEU A 15 -2.73 -10.85 24.37
C LEU A 15 -3.34 -11.08 22.99
N SER A 16 -4.64 -11.35 22.88
CA SER A 16 -5.32 -11.49 21.58
C SER A 16 -5.81 -10.16 20.98
N GLY A 17 -5.81 -9.07 21.77
CA GLY A 17 -6.40 -7.79 21.34
C GLY A 17 -7.92 -7.83 21.24
N GLY A 18 -8.54 -8.86 21.81
CA GLY A 18 -9.94 -9.20 21.60
C GLY A 18 -10.25 -9.68 20.17
N LEU A 19 -9.23 -10.10 19.41
CA LEU A 19 -9.35 -10.56 18.03
C LEU A 19 -9.35 -12.09 17.97
N ILE A 20 -9.84 -12.63 16.86
CA ILE A 20 -9.82 -14.06 16.56
C ILE A 20 -8.81 -14.28 15.42
N ASP A 21 -7.86 -15.19 15.61
CA ASP A 21 -6.93 -15.59 14.56
C ASP A 21 -7.35 -16.96 13.99
N PRO A 22 -8.28 -17.00 13.01
CA PRO A 22 -8.54 -18.21 12.29
C PRO A 22 -7.33 -18.54 11.42
N ARG A 23 -6.63 -19.63 11.76
CA ARG A 23 -5.68 -20.23 10.81
C ARG A 23 -6.37 -20.41 9.46
N ALA A 24 -5.63 -20.12 8.40
CA ALA A 24 -6.21 -19.83 7.10
C ALA A 24 -6.92 -21.02 6.43
N ASP A 25 -6.59 -22.26 6.82
CA ASP A 25 -7.26 -23.51 6.39
C ASP A 25 -8.71 -23.65 6.91
N LYS A 26 -9.19 -22.72 7.75
CA LYS A 26 -10.46 -22.83 8.47
C LYS A 26 -11.54 -21.84 8.01
N GLN A 27 -11.27 -21.02 7.00
CA GLN A 27 -12.21 -19.98 6.56
C GLN A 27 -12.93 -20.38 5.27
N ALA A 28 -14.17 -20.86 5.41
CA ALA A 28 -15.02 -21.25 4.28
C ALA A 28 -15.26 -20.10 3.27
N SER A 29 -15.22 -18.85 3.73
CA SER A 29 -15.38 -17.67 2.88
C SER A 29 -14.31 -17.57 1.80
N PHE A 30 -13.15 -18.23 1.94
CA PHE A 30 -12.10 -18.22 0.93
C PHE A 30 -12.45 -19.04 -0.32
N GLU A 31 -13.45 -19.91 -0.24
CA GLU A 31 -13.96 -20.70 -1.36
C GLU A 31 -15.04 -19.95 -2.17
N GLU A 32 -15.43 -18.75 -1.77
CA GLU A 32 -16.47 -17.96 -2.41
C GLU A 32 -15.88 -16.87 -3.33
N ARG A 33 -16.72 -16.30 -4.20
CA ARG A 33 -16.32 -15.21 -5.08
C ARG A 33 -16.19 -13.93 -4.25
N MET A 34 -15.13 -13.16 -4.49
CA MET A 34 -14.96 -11.84 -3.90
C MET A 34 -15.92 -10.84 -4.56
N ASN A 35 -16.64 -10.08 -3.74
CA ASN A 35 -17.43 -8.95 -4.19
C ASN A 35 -17.54 -7.87 -3.11
N CYS A 36 -17.88 -6.65 -3.53
CA CYS A 36 -18.23 -5.55 -2.64
C CYS A 36 -19.20 -4.58 -3.32
N ARG A 37 -19.80 -3.69 -2.53
CA ARG A 37 -20.73 -2.65 -2.97
C ARG A 37 -20.10 -1.74 -4.01
N ASP A 38 -18.87 -1.28 -3.82
CA ASP A 38 -18.19 -0.42 -4.79
C ASP A 38 -18.03 -1.06 -6.16
N ALA A 39 -17.58 -2.32 -6.21
CA ALA A 39 -17.43 -3.04 -7.46
C ALA A 39 -18.79 -3.20 -8.16
N THR A 40 -19.83 -3.53 -7.38
CA THR A 40 -21.21 -3.64 -7.86
C THR A 40 -21.74 -2.31 -8.37
N ASP A 41 -21.49 -1.23 -7.64
CA ASP A 41 -21.89 0.14 -7.97
C ASP A 41 -21.21 0.62 -9.26
N PHE A 42 -19.90 0.37 -9.39
CA PHE A 42 -19.16 0.70 -10.61
C PHE A 42 -19.71 -0.06 -11.82
N ILE A 43 -19.96 -1.37 -11.68
CA ILE A 43 -20.51 -2.20 -12.74
C ILE A 43 -21.93 -1.77 -13.12
N SER A 44 -22.76 -1.41 -12.14
CA SER A 44 -24.18 -1.13 -12.35
C SER A 44 -24.43 0.21 -13.05
N ASN A 45 -23.54 1.20 -12.93
CA ASN A 45 -23.79 2.52 -13.52
C ASN A 45 -23.40 2.58 -15.01
N THR A 46 -24.28 3.14 -15.86
CA THR A 46 -23.98 3.43 -17.28
C THR A 46 -24.59 4.75 -17.73
N LYS A 47 -23.71 5.67 -18.15
CA LYS A 47 -23.96 6.94 -18.88
C LYS A 47 -24.86 7.98 -18.21
N LEU A 48 -24.26 9.09 -17.79
CA LEU A 48 -24.87 10.40 -18.06
C LEU A 48 -24.68 10.71 -19.55
N PRO A 49 -25.70 11.19 -20.28
CA PRO A 49 -25.55 11.58 -21.69
C PRO A 49 -24.45 12.63 -21.84
N SER A 50 -23.78 12.59 -22.99
CA SER A 50 -22.83 13.60 -23.47
C SER A 50 -23.30 15.02 -23.17
N LEU A 51 -22.51 15.77 -22.39
CA LEU A 51 -22.67 17.21 -22.24
C LEU A 51 -22.26 17.89 -23.55
N GLU A 52 -23.19 17.98 -24.50
CA GLU A 52 -23.15 19.05 -25.47
C GLU A 52 -23.32 20.39 -24.74
N SER A 53 -22.23 21.15 -24.71
CA SER A 53 -22.17 22.61 -24.54
C SER A 53 -22.35 23.24 -23.14
N LYS A 54 -21.24 23.89 -22.74
CA LYS A 54 -21.03 25.05 -21.83
C LYS A 54 -20.82 24.79 -20.32
N PRO A 55 -19.67 25.25 -19.77
CA PRO A 55 -19.44 25.29 -18.34
C PRO A 55 -20.21 26.47 -17.72
N LYS A 56 -21.06 26.19 -16.73
CA LYS A 56 -21.45 27.20 -15.75
C LYS A 56 -20.69 26.92 -14.46
N MET A 57 -19.75 27.79 -14.13
CA MET A 57 -19.13 27.83 -12.81
C MET A 57 -20.14 28.27 -11.73
N ALA A 58 -19.87 27.73 -10.53
CA ALA A 58 -20.12 28.26 -9.18
C ALA A 58 -21.57 28.36 -8.66
N GLY A 59 -21.80 27.71 -7.51
CA GLY A 59 -22.93 27.95 -6.62
C GLY A 59 -23.21 26.76 -5.68
N VAL A 60 -22.89 26.93 -4.40
CA VAL A 60 -23.01 25.95 -3.30
C VAL A 60 -24.44 25.38 -3.12
N SER A 61 -24.55 24.06 -2.96
CA SER A 61 -25.32 23.37 -1.88
C SER A 61 -25.12 21.84 -1.95
N PRO A 62 -24.43 21.19 -0.98
CA PRO A 62 -24.27 19.74 -0.95
C PRO A 62 -25.28 19.09 0.02
N THR A 63 -26.58 19.15 -0.27
CA THR A 63 -27.58 18.45 0.55
C THR A 63 -28.79 18.03 -0.28
N THR A 64 -28.56 17.24 -1.32
CA THR A 64 -29.55 16.30 -1.85
C THR A 64 -28.80 15.35 -2.78
N TRP A 65 -28.48 14.16 -2.28
CA TRP A 65 -28.24 12.99 -3.12
C TRP A 65 -29.55 12.71 -3.86
N GLY A 66 -29.78 13.44 -4.96
CA GLY A 66 -30.91 13.22 -5.83
C GLY A 66 -30.77 11.83 -6.43
N GLY A 67 -31.68 10.93 -6.03
CA GLY A 67 -31.67 9.53 -6.45
C GLY A 67 -31.47 9.41 -7.96
N GLN A 68 -30.38 8.76 -8.36
CA GLN A 68 -30.22 8.30 -9.74
C GLN A 68 -31.43 7.42 -10.07
N ARG A 69 -32.02 7.64 -11.25
CA ARG A 69 -32.98 6.71 -11.83
C ARG A 69 -32.27 5.36 -11.99
N ARG A 70 -32.46 4.46 -11.02
CA ARG A 70 -32.10 3.04 -11.18
C ARG A 70 -32.79 2.57 -12.46
N LYS A 71 -32.01 2.06 -13.41
CA LYS A 71 -32.56 1.25 -14.49
C LYS A 71 -33.34 0.08 -13.87
N PRO A 72 -34.31 -0.52 -14.58
CA PRO A 72 -34.98 -1.71 -14.08
C PRO A 72 -33.95 -2.77 -13.68
N ASP A 73 -34.17 -3.46 -12.57
CA ASP A 73 -33.24 -4.48 -12.03
C ASP A 73 -32.81 -5.52 -13.10
N SER A 74 -33.65 -5.74 -14.11
CA SER A 74 -33.37 -6.61 -15.26
C SER A 74 -32.23 -6.12 -16.17
N GLU A 75 -32.06 -4.81 -16.40
CA GLU A 75 -30.96 -4.28 -17.23
C GLU A 75 -29.62 -4.35 -16.49
N TYR A 76 -29.64 -4.11 -15.17
CA TYR A 76 -28.49 -4.31 -14.29
C TYR A 76 -28.05 -5.77 -14.32
N GLN A 77 -28.99 -6.69 -14.06
CA GLN A 77 -28.70 -8.11 -14.00
C GLN A 77 -28.15 -8.61 -15.34
N ALA A 78 -28.72 -8.18 -16.47
CA ALA A 78 -28.21 -8.55 -17.79
C ALA A 78 -26.77 -8.06 -18.06
N LYS A 79 -26.39 -6.86 -17.59
CA LYS A 79 -25.01 -6.34 -17.73
C LYS A 79 -24.05 -7.13 -16.85
N LEU A 80 -24.41 -7.37 -15.60
CA LEU A 80 -23.63 -8.21 -14.69
C LEU A 80 -23.46 -9.62 -15.26
N ASP A 81 -24.55 -10.24 -15.73
CA ASP A 81 -24.53 -11.57 -16.35
C ASP A 81 -23.62 -11.61 -17.58
N LYS A 82 -23.60 -10.55 -18.39
CA LYS A 82 -22.69 -10.43 -19.54
C LYS A 82 -21.23 -10.34 -19.11
N ILE A 83 -20.92 -9.54 -18.09
CA ILE A 83 -19.56 -9.42 -17.54
C ILE A 83 -19.12 -10.76 -16.95
N LEU A 84 -19.97 -11.42 -16.18
CA LEU A 84 -19.70 -12.73 -15.58
C LEU A 84 -19.55 -13.82 -16.64
N ALA A 85 -20.36 -13.79 -17.70
CA ALA A 85 -20.20 -14.71 -18.84
C ALA A 85 -18.85 -14.50 -19.53
N ARG A 86 -18.48 -13.24 -19.76
CA ARG A 86 -17.19 -12.89 -20.37
C ARG A 86 -16.00 -13.26 -19.50
N SER A 87 -16.09 -13.05 -18.18
CA SER A 87 -15.09 -13.49 -17.20
C SER A 87 -14.90 -15.01 -17.24
N ARG A 88 -15.99 -15.78 -17.30
CA ARG A 88 -15.93 -17.24 -17.47
C ARG A 88 -15.27 -17.67 -18.78
N GLU A 89 -15.51 -16.97 -19.89
CA GLU A 89 -14.83 -17.24 -21.17
C GLU A 89 -13.32 -17.04 -21.07
N LEU A 90 -12.89 -15.94 -20.45
CA LEU A 90 -11.47 -15.69 -20.17
C LEU A 90 -10.88 -16.82 -19.32
N GLY A 91 -11.63 -17.32 -18.32
CA GLY A 91 -11.23 -18.47 -17.50
C GLY A 91 -11.10 -19.79 -18.22
N LEU A 92 -11.96 -20.08 -19.19
CA LEU A 92 -11.90 -21.34 -19.95
C LEU A 92 -10.64 -21.45 -20.82
N SER A 93 -10.12 -20.32 -21.35
CA SER A 93 -8.88 -20.30 -22.14
C SER A 93 -7.62 -20.75 -21.36
N ARG A 94 -7.68 -20.79 -20.02
CA ARG A 94 -6.57 -21.22 -19.14
C ARG A 94 -6.47 -22.74 -18.96
N ARG A 95 -7.57 -23.48 -19.14
CA ARG A 95 -7.56 -24.96 -18.95
C ARG A 95 -6.64 -25.66 -19.96
N GLU A 96 -6.37 -25.02 -21.09
CA GLU A 96 -5.26 -25.32 -21.98
C GLU A 96 -4.01 -24.59 -21.45
N LYS A 97 -3.39 -25.12 -20.39
CA LYS A 97 -2.16 -24.52 -19.82
C LYS A 97 -1.12 -24.38 -20.93
N ASN A 98 -0.83 -23.15 -21.33
CA ASN A 98 0.39 -22.86 -22.06
C ASN A 98 1.52 -22.69 -21.03
N PRO A 99 2.41 -23.66 -20.84
CA PRO A 99 3.52 -23.54 -19.91
C PRO A 99 4.45 -22.36 -20.23
N ASP A 100 4.34 -21.78 -21.44
CA ASP A 100 5.15 -20.64 -21.90
C ASP A 100 4.57 -19.26 -21.50
N GLN A 101 3.46 -19.19 -20.73
CA GLN A 101 2.83 -17.92 -20.29
C GLN A 101 2.58 -17.85 -18.78
N PRO A 102 3.62 -17.55 -17.97
CA PRO A 102 3.57 -17.66 -16.51
C PRO A 102 2.67 -16.62 -15.80
N LEU A 103 2.19 -15.58 -16.50
CA LEU A 103 1.34 -14.51 -15.94
C LEU A 103 -0.09 -14.51 -16.46
N SER A 104 -0.47 -15.52 -17.25
CA SER A 104 -1.76 -15.56 -17.94
C SER A 104 -2.97 -15.59 -17.00
N ASP A 105 -2.79 -15.97 -15.74
CA ASP A 105 -3.83 -15.95 -14.72
C ASP A 105 -4.07 -14.56 -14.10
N LEU A 106 -3.06 -13.70 -14.05
CA LEU A 106 -3.15 -12.36 -13.48
C LEU A 106 -3.31 -11.27 -14.54
N VAL A 107 -2.90 -11.54 -15.78
CA VAL A 107 -3.05 -10.60 -16.90
C VAL A 107 -3.75 -11.31 -18.07
N PRO A 108 -5.05 -11.63 -17.94
CA PRO A 108 -5.77 -12.32 -19.00
C PRO A 108 -6.01 -11.40 -20.22
N GLY A 109 -5.94 -12.00 -21.41
CA GLY A 109 -6.27 -11.38 -22.69
C GLY A 109 -5.12 -10.66 -23.41
N LEU A 110 -5.42 -10.11 -24.59
CA LEU A 110 -4.45 -9.40 -25.42
C LEU A 110 -4.09 -8.04 -24.81
N VAL A 111 -2.79 -7.74 -24.78
CA VAL A 111 -2.29 -6.43 -24.37
C VAL A 111 -2.05 -5.60 -25.62
N THR A 112 -2.85 -4.55 -25.79
CA THR A 112 -2.71 -3.59 -26.89
C THR A 112 -2.15 -2.27 -26.39
N SER A 113 -1.45 -1.51 -27.24
CA SER A 113 -1.00 -0.17 -26.89
C SER A 113 -2.20 0.73 -26.59
N GLY A 114 -2.10 1.47 -25.50
CA GLY A 114 -3.17 2.34 -25.00
C GLY A 114 -2.79 2.91 -23.65
N GLY A 115 -3.65 3.78 -23.13
CA GLY A 115 -3.53 4.20 -21.74
C GLY A 115 -4.25 5.49 -21.46
N LEU A 116 -4.53 5.67 -20.17
CA LEU A 116 -5.18 6.86 -19.66
C LEU A 116 -4.58 7.18 -18.28
N SER A 117 -4.12 8.42 -18.09
CA SER A 117 -3.39 8.82 -16.87
C SER A 117 -4.22 8.79 -15.60
N ARG A 118 -5.54 8.74 -15.74
CA ARG A 118 -6.46 8.71 -14.60
C ARG A 118 -7.81 8.14 -15.01
N SER A 119 -8.44 7.40 -14.12
CA SER A 119 -9.82 6.99 -14.31
C SER A 119 -10.81 8.16 -14.11
N PRO A 120 -11.89 8.22 -14.89
CA PRO A 120 -13.07 9.05 -14.60
C PRO A 120 -13.87 8.68 -13.35
N ALA A 121 -13.30 7.87 -12.46
CA ALA A 121 -13.96 7.31 -11.28
C ALA A 121 -13.29 7.69 -9.94
N PHE A 122 -12.24 8.54 -9.97
CA PHE A 122 -11.59 9.14 -8.79
C PHE A 122 -12.48 10.24 -8.17
N ASP A 123 -13.72 9.89 -7.93
CA ASP A 123 -14.84 10.81 -8.06
C ASP A 123 -15.10 11.72 -6.88
N CYS A 124 -14.46 11.40 -5.76
CA CYS A 124 -14.68 12.07 -4.49
C CYS A 124 -13.45 12.83 -3.99
N LEU A 125 -12.34 12.77 -4.71
CA LEU A 125 -11.09 13.42 -4.35
C LEU A 125 -10.86 14.64 -5.24
N PRO A 126 -10.47 15.80 -4.67
CA PRO A 126 -10.14 17.02 -5.43
C PRO A 126 -8.75 16.88 -6.08
N VAL A 127 -8.53 15.77 -6.76
CA VAL A 127 -7.28 15.42 -7.41
C VAL A 127 -7.35 15.95 -8.85
N VAL A 128 -6.29 16.55 -9.36
CA VAL A 128 -6.05 16.75 -10.81
C VAL A 128 -5.15 15.60 -11.31
N SER A 129 -4.96 15.43 -12.62
CA SER A 129 -3.99 14.43 -13.06
C SER A 129 -2.59 14.86 -12.62
N HIS A 130 -2.03 14.22 -11.58
CA HIS A 130 -0.68 14.51 -11.04
C HIS A 130 0.47 14.30 -12.03
N TRP A 131 0.15 13.82 -13.24
CA TRP A 131 1.06 13.81 -14.36
C TRP A 131 1.40 15.23 -14.83
N THR A 132 0.55 16.25 -14.61
CA THR A 132 0.79 17.64 -15.07
C THR A 132 1.57 18.51 -14.10
N ASP A 133 1.54 18.22 -12.80
CA ASP A 133 2.22 19.03 -11.78
C ASP A 133 3.75 18.82 -11.81
N ARG A 134 4.24 18.05 -12.79
CA ARG A 134 5.57 17.42 -12.84
C ARG A 134 6.12 17.39 -14.25
N THR A 135 6.03 18.51 -14.95
CA THR A 135 6.72 18.68 -16.23
C THR A 135 8.21 18.89 -15.96
N ASP A 136 9.06 18.38 -16.83
CA ASP A 136 10.52 18.56 -16.80
C ASP A 136 11.23 17.83 -15.65
N GLU A 137 10.62 16.75 -15.16
CA GLU A 137 11.27 15.85 -14.21
C GLU A 137 12.15 14.82 -14.91
N VAL A 138 13.34 14.62 -14.36
CA VAL A 138 14.30 13.59 -14.78
C VAL A 138 14.75 12.78 -13.59
N SER A 139 14.91 11.47 -13.79
CA SER A 139 15.58 10.57 -12.85
C SER A 139 17.05 10.40 -13.22
N ALA A 140 17.85 9.90 -12.27
CA ALA A 140 19.19 9.42 -12.52
C ALA A 140 19.23 8.39 -13.67
N GLU A 141 20.38 8.29 -14.33
CA GLU A 141 20.63 7.30 -15.38
C GLU A 141 20.58 5.88 -14.79
N ASP A 142 20.06 4.92 -15.56
CA ASP A 142 20.17 3.49 -15.24
C ASP A 142 21.29 2.89 -16.12
N PRO A 143 22.49 2.62 -15.57
CA PRO A 143 23.62 2.16 -16.37
C PRO A 143 23.41 0.75 -16.96
N ALA A 144 22.42 0.00 -16.48
CA ALA A 144 22.05 -1.31 -17.02
C ALA A 144 20.98 -1.22 -18.12
N ALA A 145 20.45 -0.02 -18.40
CA ALA A 145 19.41 0.16 -19.39
C ALA A 145 19.91 -0.10 -20.81
N THR A 146 19.13 -0.86 -21.57
CA THR A 146 19.43 -1.20 -22.98
C THR A 146 18.25 -0.95 -23.91
N VAL A 147 17.06 -0.75 -23.35
CA VAL A 147 15.82 -0.47 -24.10
C VAL A 147 15.28 0.89 -23.69
N ARG A 148 14.91 1.71 -24.67
CA ARG A 148 14.15 2.95 -24.48
C ARG A 148 12.73 2.72 -24.95
N LEU A 149 11.77 3.12 -24.12
CA LEU A 149 10.38 3.27 -24.48
C LEU A 149 10.04 4.75 -24.54
N SER A 150 9.23 5.15 -25.51
CA SER A 150 8.77 6.54 -25.63
C SER A 150 7.27 6.56 -25.92
N SER A 151 6.54 7.43 -25.24
CA SER A 151 5.11 7.64 -25.47
C SER A 151 4.80 9.12 -25.59
N THR A 152 3.92 9.45 -26.52
CA THR A 152 3.29 10.77 -26.57
C THR A 152 1.84 10.67 -26.13
N TRP A 153 1.40 11.67 -25.38
CA TRP A 153 0.06 11.78 -24.85
C TRP A 153 -0.52 13.14 -25.23
N GLY A 154 -1.83 13.18 -25.46
CA GLY A 154 -2.56 14.44 -25.67
C GLY A 154 -3.64 14.59 -24.63
N THR A 155 -4.02 15.83 -24.34
CA THR A 155 -5.08 16.07 -23.36
C THR A 155 -6.39 15.48 -23.83
N THR A 156 -7.14 15.02 -22.85
CA THR A 156 -8.54 14.65 -22.95
C THR A 156 -9.19 15.05 -21.62
N HIS A 157 -10.50 14.91 -21.52
CA HIS A 157 -11.23 15.28 -20.31
C HIS A 157 -11.91 14.04 -19.74
N LEU A 158 -11.95 13.94 -18.41
CA LEU A 158 -12.59 12.83 -17.73
C LEU A 158 -14.10 12.85 -18.01
N ILE A 159 -14.60 11.73 -18.54
CA ILE A 159 -16.02 11.48 -18.74
C ILE A 159 -16.46 10.55 -17.62
N GLY A 160 -17.19 11.08 -16.65
CA GLY A 160 -17.49 10.37 -15.41
C GLY A 160 -18.12 8.99 -15.59
N GLU A 161 -17.62 8.02 -14.83
CA GLU A 161 -18.11 6.64 -14.80
C GLU A 161 -18.02 6.08 -13.37
N GLY A 162 -19.17 5.79 -12.76
CA GLY A 162 -19.26 5.40 -11.35
C GLY A 162 -20.45 6.07 -10.66
N THR A 163 -20.76 5.68 -9.43
CA THR A 163 -21.95 6.18 -8.71
C THR A 163 -21.70 7.47 -7.92
N THR A 164 -20.45 7.77 -7.56
CA THR A 164 -20.09 8.77 -6.55
C THR A 164 -19.33 9.99 -7.12
N MET A 165 -19.84 10.51 -8.25
CA MET A 165 -19.27 11.58 -9.11
C MET A 165 -19.42 13.00 -8.52
N ALA A 166 -18.44 13.50 -7.76
CA ALA A 166 -18.50 14.84 -7.17
C ALA A 166 -17.50 15.85 -7.76
N TYR A 167 -16.25 15.45 -8.06
CA TYR A 167 -15.16 16.40 -8.38
C TYR A 167 -14.54 16.31 -9.78
N PRO A 168 -14.34 15.13 -10.43
CA PRO A 168 -13.46 15.06 -11.59
C PRO A 168 -14.16 15.20 -12.95
N LEU A 169 -15.48 15.37 -13.01
CA LEU A 169 -16.18 15.45 -14.30
C LEU A 169 -15.67 16.65 -15.12
N GLY A 170 -15.02 16.37 -16.25
CA GLY A 170 -14.39 17.40 -17.08
C GLY A 170 -12.99 17.84 -16.65
N ALA A 171 -12.35 17.21 -15.66
CA ALA A 171 -10.96 17.49 -15.34
C ALA A 171 -10.01 16.96 -16.45
N PRO A 172 -8.88 17.66 -16.72
CA PRO A 172 -7.94 17.24 -17.74
C PRO A 172 -7.23 15.92 -17.35
N CYS A 173 -7.04 15.06 -18.33
CA CYS A 173 -6.25 13.83 -18.24
C CYS A 173 -5.53 13.55 -19.56
N TRP A 174 -4.65 12.55 -19.57
CA TRP A 174 -3.79 12.24 -20.71
C TRP A 174 -4.20 10.94 -21.37
N SER A 175 -4.46 11.00 -22.68
CA SER A 175 -4.73 9.83 -23.51
C SER A 175 -3.51 9.51 -24.37
N LEU A 176 -3.12 8.24 -24.41
CA LEU A 176 -2.00 7.80 -25.24
C LEU A 176 -2.29 8.10 -26.72
N LYS A 177 -1.31 8.69 -27.42
CA LYS A 177 -1.37 8.95 -28.87
C LYS A 177 -0.44 8.05 -29.64
N THR A 178 0.83 8.00 -29.25
CA THR A 178 1.82 7.14 -29.86
C THR A 178 2.68 6.46 -28.80
N HIS A 179 3.21 5.30 -29.15
CA HIS A 179 4.13 4.53 -28.32
C HIS A 179 5.17 3.88 -29.22
N GLY A 180 6.42 3.85 -28.76
CA GLY A 180 7.54 3.28 -29.51
C GLY A 180 8.61 2.68 -28.61
N ILE A 181 9.35 1.74 -29.19
CA ILE A 181 10.46 1.02 -28.55
C ILE A 181 11.70 1.24 -29.41
N GLY A 182 12.83 1.56 -28.78
CA GLY A 182 14.11 1.77 -29.45
C GLY A 182 15.32 1.50 -28.55
N PRO A 183 16.55 1.69 -29.06
CA PRO A 183 17.76 1.60 -28.25
C PRO A 183 17.88 2.79 -27.28
N VAL A 184 18.62 2.59 -26.20
CA VAL A 184 18.98 3.67 -25.25
C VAL A 184 20.01 4.59 -25.86
N GLU A 185 19.85 5.90 -25.63
CA GLU A 185 20.84 6.91 -25.96
C GLU A 185 21.77 7.12 -24.76
N ALA A 186 23.07 7.31 -24.98
CA ALA A 186 24.02 7.52 -23.90
C ALA A 186 23.66 8.79 -23.10
N GLY A 187 23.69 8.72 -21.77
CA GLY A 187 23.32 9.83 -20.89
C GLY A 187 21.81 10.00 -20.67
N SER A 188 20.98 9.06 -21.13
CA SER A 188 19.53 9.14 -20.95
C SER A 188 19.12 8.86 -19.51
N SER A 189 18.23 9.69 -18.97
CA SER A 189 17.57 9.44 -17.69
C SER A 189 16.79 8.12 -17.68
N LYS A 190 16.71 7.46 -16.51
CA LYS A 190 15.83 6.29 -16.32
C LYS A 190 14.38 6.62 -16.65
N PHE A 191 13.92 7.77 -16.19
CA PHE A 191 12.59 8.29 -16.47
C PHE A 191 12.70 9.78 -16.80
N SER A 192 11.92 10.23 -17.78
CA SER A 192 11.77 11.64 -18.10
C SER A 192 10.35 11.95 -18.57
N GLN A 193 9.90 13.16 -18.26
CA GLN A 193 8.61 13.67 -18.71
C GLN A 193 8.72 15.15 -19.08
N GLN A 194 8.18 15.51 -20.25
CA GLN A 194 8.18 16.88 -20.75
C GLN A 194 6.82 17.21 -21.36
N TYR A 195 6.25 18.35 -20.98
CA TYR A 195 5.03 18.86 -21.60
C TYR A 195 5.38 20.01 -22.56
N ILE A 196 4.81 19.96 -23.76
CA ILE A 196 4.96 20.98 -24.80
C ILE A 196 3.59 21.65 -24.98
N PRO A 197 3.37 22.85 -24.40
CA PRO A 197 2.09 23.55 -24.47
C PRO A 197 1.66 23.88 -25.90
N GLU A 198 2.61 24.19 -26.80
CA GLU A 198 2.33 24.62 -28.17
C GLU A 198 1.64 23.53 -29.00
N THR A 199 1.93 22.27 -28.71
CA THR A 199 1.38 21.10 -29.41
C THR A 199 0.46 20.27 -28.53
N ASP A 200 0.17 20.73 -27.31
CA ASP A 200 -0.56 20.00 -26.27
C ASP A 200 -0.08 18.55 -26.11
N THR A 201 1.24 18.36 -26.08
CA THR A 201 1.85 17.04 -26.10
C THR A 201 2.67 16.81 -24.85
N LEU A 202 2.28 15.80 -24.08
CA LEU A 202 3.13 15.25 -23.03
C LEU A 202 3.97 14.13 -23.63
N THR A 203 5.28 14.24 -23.53
CA THR A 203 6.22 13.18 -23.89
C THR A 203 6.74 12.53 -22.62
N THR A 204 6.73 11.21 -22.60
CA THR A 204 7.34 10.41 -21.53
C THR A 204 8.33 9.45 -22.15
N SER A 205 9.49 9.30 -21.53
CA SER A 205 10.49 8.31 -21.93
C SER A 205 10.95 7.55 -20.70
N VAL A 206 11.09 6.23 -20.84
CA VAL A 206 11.68 5.37 -19.81
C VAL A 206 12.77 4.52 -20.44
N THR A 207 13.91 4.41 -19.76
CA THR A 207 15.01 3.53 -20.13
C THR A 207 15.09 2.37 -19.14
N LEU A 208 15.09 1.16 -19.68
CA LEU A 208 14.88 -0.07 -18.92
C LEU A 208 15.99 -1.08 -19.18
N ALA A 209 16.40 -1.75 -18.10
CA ALA A 209 17.31 -2.88 -18.16
C ALA A 209 16.57 -4.13 -18.63
N ARG A 210 17.17 -4.88 -19.56
CA ARG A 210 16.67 -6.20 -19.94
C ARG A 210 17.17 -7.22 -18.91
N ARG A 211 16.29 -7.59 -17.98
CA ARG A 211 16.58 -8.63 -16.97
C ARG A 211 16.28 -10.00 -17.58
N LEU A 212 17.26 -10.90 -17.52
CA LEU A 212 17.12 -12.26 -18.03
C LEU A 212 16.50 -13.15 -16.96
N ASP A 213 15.63 -14.05 -17.39
CA ASP A 213 15.09 -15.07 -16.49
C ASP A 213 16.17 -16.09 -16.09
N THR A 214 15.98 -16.62 -14.89
CA THR A 214 16.71 -17.76 -14.34
C THR A 214 15.73 -18.91 -14.09
N PRO A 215 16.21 -20.14 -13.84
CA PRO A 215 15.34 -21.22 -13.38
C PRO A 215 14.54 -20.87 -12.12
N GLN A 216 15.08 -20.01 -11.25
CA GLN A 216 14.42 -19.57 -10.01
C GLN A 216 13.31 -18.54 -10.27
N THR A 217 13.44 -17.68 -11.29
CA THR A 217 12.42 -16.67 -11.62
C THR A 217 11.32 -17.20 -12.53
N GLY A 218 11.48 -18.41 -13.09
CA GLY A 218 10.39 -19.16 -13.71
C GLY A 218 9.77 -18.53 -14.95
N GLY A 219 10.48 -17.65 -15.66
CA GLY A 219 9.95 -16.94 -16.84
C GLY A 219 9.12 -15.69 -16.52
N VAL A 220 8.92 -15.37 -15.24
CA VAL A 220 8.05 -14.26 -14.80
C VAL A 220 8.64 -12.91 -15.20
N LEU A 221 9.97 -12.75 -15.16
CA LEU A 221 10.63 -11.47 -15.50
C LEU A 221 10.39 -11.11 -16.96
N ALA A 222 10.65 -12.02 -17.90
CA ALA A 222 10.46 -11.79 -19.32
C ALA A 222 8.98 -11.59 -19.67
N ALA A 223 8.07 -12.33 -19.04
CA ALA A 223 6.63 -12.19 -19.27
C ALA A 223 6.11 -10.82 -18.82
N ALA A 224 6.48 -10.36 -17.62
CA ALA A 224 6.08 -9.05 -17.10
C ALA A 224 6.67 -7.90 -17.93
N ALA A 225 7.96 -7.99 -18.27
CA ALA A 225 8.62 -7.00 -19.13
C ALA A 225 7.93 -6.92 -20.51
N SER A 226 7.75 -8.06 -21.18
CA SER A 226 7.15 -8.09 -22.53
C SER A 226 5.73 -7.52 -22.54
N THR A 227 4.93 -7.89 -21.54
CA THR A 227 3.55 -7.40 -21.37
C THR A 227 3.51 -5.89 -21.20
N SER A 228 4.34 -5.35 -20.31
CA SER A 228 4.33 -3.92 -19.99
C SER A 228 4.93 -3.05 -21.09
N TRP A 229 5.99 -3.51 -21.75
CA TRP A 229 6.69 -2.76 -22.79
C TRP A 229 5.84 -2.49 -24.03
N MET A 230 4.85 -3.33 -24.33
CA MET A 230 3.94 -3.10 -25.45
C MET A 230 2.81 -2.10 -25.12
N ARG A 231 2.56 -1.87 -23.83
CA ARG A 231 1.39 -1.13 -23.37
C ARG A 231 1.60 0.38 -23.47
N ASN A 232 2.48 0.91 -22.64
CA ASN A 232 2.97 2.29 -22.66
C ASN A 232 4.16 2.44 -21.70
N THR A 233 4.87 3.56 -21.81
CA THR A 233 6.04 3.90 -20.97
C THR A 233 5.76 3.91 -19.47
N ARG A 234 4.57 4.33 -19.04
CA ARG A 234 4.22 4.50 -17.62
C ARG A 234 3.93 3.17 -16.95
N VAL A 235 3.17 2.31 -17.62
CA VAL A 235 2.97 0.92 -17.21
C VAL A 235 4.31 0.20 -17.17
N ALA A 236 5.17 0.40 -18.17
CA ALA A 236 6.51 -0.19 -18.19
C ALA A 236 7.41 0.28 -17.04
N ASP A 237 7.43 1.57 -16.70
CA ASP A 237 8.19 2.09 -15.55
C ASP A 237 7.68 1.53 -14.21
N ALA A 238 6.36 1.44 -14.02
CA ALA A 238 5.78 0.86 -12.82
C ALA A 238 6.03 -0.66 -12.72
N VAL A 239 5.94 -1.39 -13.83
CA VAL A 239 6.23 -2.84 -13.87
C VAL A 239 7.73 -3.11 -13.75
N ASP A 240 8.62 -2.19 -14.15
CA ASP A 240 10.06 -2.32 -13.92
C ASP A 240 10.41 -2.41 -12.44
N CYS A 241 9.65 -1.76 -11.56
CA CYS A 241 9.80 -1.90 -10.11
C CYS A 241 9.59 -3.37 -9.68
N ALA A 242 8.53 -4.03 -10.18
CA ALA A 242 8.22 -5.42 -9.87
C ALA A 242 9.27 -6.41 -10.43
N VAL A 243 9.65 -6.21 -11.70
CA VAL A 243 10.68 -7.01 -12.38
C VAL A 243 12.04 -6.83 -11.70
N GLY A 244 12.37 -5.60 -11.28
CA GLY A 244 13.54 -5.30 -10.47
C GLY A 244 13.50 -6.00 -9.11
N LEU A 245 12.38 -5.93 -8.40
CA LEU A 245 12.22 -6.60 -7.11
C LEU A 245 12.49 -8.10 -7.20
N LEU A 246 11.87 -8.82 -8.13
CA LEU A 246 12.06 -10.28 -8.20
C LEU A 246 13.52 -10.64 -8.51
N ALA A 247 14.17 -9.89 -9.39
CA ALA A 247 15.59 -10.08 -9.69
C ALA A 247 16.48 -9.86 -8.46
N ASP A 248 16.21 -8.79 -7.70
CA ASP A 248 17.02 -8.40 -6.55
C ASP A 248 16.75 -9.28 -5.33
N ALA A 249 15.49 -9.65 -5.09
CA ALA A 249 15.08 -10.52 -4.00
C ALA A 249 15.78 -11.88 -4.10
N SER A 250 15.87 -12.47 -5.30
CA SER A 250 16.58 -13.74 -5.50
C SER A 250 18.03 -13.68 -5.01
N ALA A 251 18.74 -12.58 -5.30
CA ALA A 251 20.13 -12.39 -4.88
C ALA A 251 20.26 -12.09 -3.37
N LEU A 252 19.34 -11.28 -2.83
CA LEU A 252 19.30 -10.94 -1.41
C LEU A 252 19.01 -12.15 -0.52
N LEU A 253 18.07 -13.01 -0.94
CA LEU A 253 17.73 -14.23 -0.21
C LEU A 253 18.90 -15.20 -0.19
N GLU A 254 19.60 -15.40 -1.30
CA GLU A 254 20.81 -16.23 -1.34
C GLU A 254 21.91 -15.68 -0.42
N ALA A 255 22.13 -14.36 -0.43
CA ALA A 255 23.09 -13.70 0.44
C ALA A 255 22.70 -13.83 1.93
N ARG A 256 21.43 -13.61 2.28
CA ARG A 256 20.90 -13.81 3.63
C ARG A 256 21.15 -15.24 4.10
N ASP A 257 20.85 -16.23 3.28
CA ASP A 257 20.98 -17.63 3.67
C ASP A 257 22.45 -17.99 3.98
N LYS A 258 23.41 -17.45 3.22
CA LYS A 258 24.85 -17.56 3.52
C LYS A 258 25.23 -16.86 4.82
N VAL A 259 24.72 -15.65 5.07
CA VAL A 259 24.95 -14.93 6.32
C VAL A 259 24.44 -15.73 7.52
N ILE A 260 23.23 -16.27 7.44
CA ILE A 260 22.61 -17.01 8.55
C ILE A 260 23.34 -18.34 8.81
N THR A 261 23.79 -19.03 7.76
CA THR A 261 24.43 -20.35 7.87
C THR A 261 25.93 -20.28 8.18
N ALA A 262 26.67 -19.36 7.56
CA ALA A 262 28.11 -19.25 7.66
C ALA A 262 28.57 -18.09 8.58
N GLY A 263 27.68 -17.18 8.97
CA GLY A 263 28.00 -16.02 9.81
C GLY A 263 28.85 -14.95 9.10
N THR A 264 29.02 -15.05 7.78
CA THR A 264 29.87 -14.14 7.01
C THR A 264 29.02 -13.09 6.32
N THR A 265 29.43 -11.82 6.41
CA THR A 265 28.77 -10.71 5.70
C THR A 265 28.91 -10.90 4.19
N GLU A 266 27.80 -10.77 3.47
CA GLU A 266 27.75 -10.87 2.02
C GLU A 266 27.60 -9.48 1.39
N ARG A 267 28.32 -9.23 0.30
CA ARG A 267 28.28 -7.97 -0.43
C ARG A 267 27.85 -8.18 -1.87
N LEU A 268 26.69 -7.66 -2.19
CA LEU A 268 26.15 -7.56 -3.54
C LEU A 268 26.61 -6.24 -4.16
N GLY A 269 26.49 -6.10 -5.49
CA GLY A 269 26.85 -4.85 -6.17
C GLY A 269 25.95 -3.64 -5.85
N PHE A 270 24.93 -3.82 -5.01
CA PHE A 270 23.94 -2.79 -4.67
C PHE A 270 23.52 -2.79 -3.18
N ALA A 271 23.98 -3.78 -2.40
CA ALA A 271 23.60 -3.94 -1.01
C ALA A 271 24.61 -4.80 -0.23
N GLU A 272 24.71 -4.57 1.07
CA GLU A 272 25.36 -5.44 2.05
C GLU A 272 24.29 -6.20 2.86
N VAL A 273 24.49 -7.51 3.05
CA VAL A 273 23.67 -8.34 3.94
C VAL A 273 24.56 -8.82 5.09
N ARG A 274 24.15 -8.56 6.33
CA ARG A 274 24.95 -8.93 7.51
C ARG A 274 24.11 -9.31 8.71
N ALA A 275 24.70 -10.17 9.55
CA ALA A 275 24.19 -10.44 10.88
C ALA A 275 24.30 -9.19 11.76
N ILE A 276 23.40 -9.05 12.72
CA ILE A 276 23.41 -7.94 13.68
C ILE A 276 23.00 -8.40 15.07
N GLU A 277 23.42 -7.68 16.10
CA GLU A 277 22.87 -7.83 17.44
C GLU A 277 21.74 -6.82 17.63
N LEU A 278 20.62 -7.27 18.21
CA LEU A 278 19.53 -6.36 18.55
C LEU A 278 20.03 -5.32 19.58
N PRO A 279 19.62 -4.05 19.46
CA PRO A 279 20.14 -2.98 20.30
C PRO A 279 19.84 -3.20 21.79
N SER A 280 20.84 -2.98 22.64
CA SER A 280 20.69 -3.14 24.10
C SER A 280 20.06 -1.93 24.79
N TRP A 281 19.94 -0.79 24.09
CA TRP A 281 19.33 0.42 24.64
C TRP A 281 17.79 0.34 24.67
N CYS A 282 17.18 -0.51 23.83
CA CYS A 282 15.74 -0.70 23.82
C CYS A 282 15.30 -1.64 24.96
N SER A 283 14.16 -1.34 25.57
CA SER A 283 13.57 -2.20 26.60
C SER A 283 12.05 -2.15 26.53
N ALA A 284 11.43 -3.30 26.80
CA ALA A 284 9.98 -3.43 26.89
C ALA A 284 9.60 -4.42 27.98
N ARG A 285 8.48 -4.15 28.66
CA ARG A 285 7.87 -5.09 29.62
C ARG A 285 7.40 -6.34 28.88
N LYS A 286 7.66 -7.50 29.46
CA LYS A 286 7.23 -8.81 28.93
C LYS A 286 5.96 -9.31 29.65
N PRO A 287 5.11 -10.12 29.00
CA PRO A 287 5.21 -10.57 27.61
C PRO A 287 4.89 -9.44 26.61
N LEU A 288 5.47 -9.51 25.41
CA LEU A 288 5.01 -8.71 24.28
C LEU A 288 3.72 -9.32 23.72
N PRO A 289 2.80 -8.51 23.15
CA PRO A 289 1.67 -9.07 22.41
C PRO A 289 2.19 -9.90 21.23
N PRO A 290 1.64 -11.08 20.93
CA PRO A 290 2.01 -11.81 19.72
C PRO A 290 1.54 -11.07 18.45
N LYS A 291 2.28 -11.22 17.35
CA LYS A 291 1.76 -10.86 16.02
C LYS A 291 0.65 -11.85 15.64
N LEU A 292 -0.44 -11.35 15.06
CA LEU A 292 -1.50 -12.22 14.53
C LEU A 292 -1.29 -12.48 13.03
N SER A 293 -1.99 -13.46 12.48
CA SER A 293 -1.99 -13.70 11.04
C SER A 293 -2.59 -12.51 10.26
N GLY A 294 -2.22 -12.40 8.98
CA GLY A 294 -2.83 -11.43 8.06
C GLY A 294 -4.30 -11.71 7.71
N VAL A 295 -4.94 -12.66 8.38
CA VAL A 295 -6.34 -13.05 8.20
C VAL A 295 -7.09 -13.11 9.54
N ALA A 296 -6.70 -12.30 10.51
CA ALA A 296 -7.40 -12.18 11.78
C ALA A 296 -8.72 -11.40 11.66
N LEU A 297 -9.68 -11.74 12.53
CA LEU A 297 -11.04 -11.22 12.57
C LEU A 297 -11.28 -10.39 13.83
N SER A 298 -11.98 -9.27 13.66
CA SER A 298 -12.59 -8.57 14.78
C SER A 298 -13.99 -9.13 15.04
N PRO A 299 -14.31 -9.58 16.27
CA PRO A 299 -15.65 -10.04 16.64
C PRO A 299 -16.61 -8.88 16.95
N ASP A 300 -16.16 -7.63 16.84
CA ASP A 300 -16.96 -6.44 17.14
C ASP A 300 -18.12 -6.24 16.16
N GLN A 301 -19.27 -5.83 16.70
CA GLN A 301 -20.50 -5.66 15.93
C GLN A 301 -20.42 -4.49 14.95
N VAL A 302 -19.72 -3.40 15.29
CA VAL A 302 -19.54 -2.26 14.37
C VAL A 302 -18.79 -2.74 13.12
N THR A 303 -17.76 -3.56 13.30
CA THR A 303 -17.03 -4.17 12.18
C THR A 303 -17.92 -5.06 11.33
N ALA A 304 -18.71 -5.93 11.95
CA ALA A 304 -19.65 -6.80 11.24
C ALA A 304 -20.71 -6.02 10.45
N ASP A 305 -21.27 -4.96 11.04
CA ASP A 305 -22.26 -4.09 10.42
C ASP A 305 -21.67 -3.33 9.22
N LEU A 306 -20.43 -2.87 9.30
CA LEU A 306 -19.73 -2.21 8.19
C LEU A 306 -19.51 -3.17 7.02
N ILE A 307 -18.99 -4.38 7.28
CA ILE A 307 -18.76 -5.40 6.24
C ILE A 307 -20.09 -5.73 5.53
N ALA A 308 -21.17 -5.89 6.28
CA ALA A 308 -22.50 -6.12 5.73
C ALA A 308 -23.02 -4.92 4.92
N ALA A 309 -22.82 -3.69 5.41
CA ALA A 309 -23.24 -2.47 4.71
C ALA A 309 -22.48 -2.22 3.40
N GLU A 310 -21.22 -2.65 3.33
CA GLU A 310 -20.41 -2.66 2.11
C GLU A 310 -20.70 -3.86 1.20
N GLY A 311 -21.68 -4.72 1.53
CA GLY A 311 -22.08 -5.85 0.69
C GLY A 311 -20.91 -6.76 0.32
N CYS A 312 -20.00 -6.98 1.26
CA CYS A 312 -18.81 -7.79 1.05
C CYS A 312 -19.15 -9.28 0.99
N GLU A 313 -18.48 -10.00 0.10
CA GLU A 313 -18.63 -11.44 -0.09
C GLU A 313 -17.26 -12.14 -0.12
N GLY A 314 -17.26 -13.43 0.22
CA GLY A 314 -16.07 -14.27 0.22
C GLY A 314 -14.95 -13.76 1.14
N PRO A 315 -13.68 -13.77 0.70
CA PRO A 315 -12.54 -13.31 1.52
C PRO A 315 -12.70 -11.93 2.17
N LEU A 316 -13.48 -11.03 1.57
CA LEU A 316 -13.72 -9.68 2.11
C LEU A 316 -14.57 -9.67 3.39
N LEU A 317 -15.13 -10.80 3.80
CA LEU A 317 -15.76 -10.97 5.13
C LEU A 317 -14.72 -11.00 6.26
N ASN A 318 -13.44 -11.14 5.93
CA ASN A 318 -12.35 -11.12 6.89
C ASN A 318 -11.91 -9.68 7.20
N THR A 319 -11.79 -9.30 8.48
CA THR A 319 -11.45 -7.93 8.88
C THR A 319 -10.11 -7.44 8.33
N SER A 320 -9.04 -8.23 8.41
CA SER A 320 -7.74 -7.83 7.85
C SER A 320 -7.77 -7.69 6.33
N ILE A 321 -8.50 -8.57 5.63
CA ILE A 321 -8.66 -8.48 4.17
C ILE A 321 -9.55 -7.28 3.80
N PHE A 322 -10.61 -7.02 4.55
CA PHE A 322 -11.49 -5.86 4.35
C PHE A 322 -10.76 -4.53 4.55
N SER A 323 -9.93 -4.44 5.60
CA SER A 323 -9.12 -3.26 5.92
C SER A 323 -8.24 -2.86 4.73
N MET A 324 -7.53 -3.82 4.14
CA MET A 324 -6.70 -3.57 2.96
C MET A 324 -7.57 -3.42 1.70
N GLY A 325 -8.44 -4.40 1.45
CA GLY A 325 -9.23 -4.52 0.23
C GLY A 325 -10.13 -3.31 0.04
N VAL A 326 -10.95 -2.95 1.02
CA VAL A 326 -11.93 -1.86 0.91
C VAL A 326 -11.45 -0.59 1.59
N GLY A 327 -11.00 -0.65 2.86
CA GLY A 327 -10.61 0.53 3.65
C GLY A 327 -9.50 1.34 3.00
N TYR A 328 -8.33 0.72 2.81
CA TYR A 328 -7.16 1.33 2.16
C TYR A 328 -7.49 1.82 0.74
N ASN A 329 -8.11 0.97 -0.09
CA ASN A 329 -8.40 1.35 -1.48
C ASN A 329 -9.42 2.50 -1.58
N ARG A 330 -10.46 2.51 -0.75
CA ARG A 330 -11.42 3.63 -0.68
C ARG A 330 -10.73 4.90 -0.20
N GLY A 331 -9.76 4.80 0.70
CA GLY A 331 -8.93 5.90 1.15
C GLY A 331 -8.09 6.52 0.05
N VAL A 332 -7.33 5.69 -0.68
CA VAL A 332 -6.36 6.14 -1.70
C VAL A 332 -7.05 6.59 -2.99
N TYR A 333 -8.06 5.85 -3.44
CA TYR A 333 -8.67 6.05 -4.77
C TYR A 333 -10.00 6.77 -4.72
N GLY A 334 -10.73 6.62 -3.61
CA GLY A 334 -12.11 7.07 -3.50
C GLY A 334 -13.04 6.46 -4.55
N GLY A 335 -14.28 6.94 -4.55
CA GLY A 335 -15.27 6.57 -5.56
C GLY A 335 -15.66 5.09 -5.54
N SER A 336 -16.38 4.63 -6.57
CA SER A 336 -16.76 3.21 -6.72
C SER A 336 -15.68 2.37 -7.45
N ILE A 337 -14.69 3.00 -8.10
CA ILE A 337 -13.60 2.27 -8.76
C ILE A 337 -12.66 1.58 -7.77
N SER A 338 -12.56 2.09 -6.54
CA SER A 338 -11.81 1.43 -5.46
C SER A 338 -12.26 -0.02 -5.26
N GLY A 339 -13.53 -0.33 -5.55
CA GLY A 339 -14.02 -1.70 -5.51
C GLY A 339 -13.33 -2.65 -6.48
N LEU A 340 -12.93 -2.19 -7.67
CA LEU A 340 -12.17 -3.03 -8.61
C LEU A 340 -10.77 -3.34 -8.09
N TRP A 341 -10.14 -2.35 -7.44
CA TRP A 341 -8.85 -2.52 -6.78
C TRP A 341 -8.97 -3.45 -5.58
N ALA A 342 -10.05 -3.31 -4.79
CA ALA A 342 -10.35 -4.15 -3.65
C ALA A 342 -10.38 -5.64 -4.00
N LEU A 343 -11.01 -6.00 -5.12
CA LEU A 343 -11.08 -7.41 -5.55
C LEU A 343 -9.69 -7.96 -5.89
N MET A 344 -8.86 -7.20 -6.61
CA MET A 344 -7.51 -7.63 -6.96
C MET A 344 -6.61 -7.67 -5.74
N ASP A 345 -6.65 -6.64 -4.89
CA ASP A 345 -5.74 -6.54 -3.76
C ASP A 345 -6.04 -7.55 -2.66
N SER A 346 -7.32 -7.89 -2.44
CA SER A 346 -7.69 -8.94 -1.48
C SER A 346 -6.95 -10.26 -1.78
N GLY A 347 -6.70 -10.53 -3.06
CA GLY A 347 -5.90 -11.65 -3.51
C GLY A 347 -4.45 -11.65 -3.05
N PHE A 348 -3.82 -10.48 -2.90
CA PHE A 348 -2.46 -10.37 -2.34
C PHE A 348 -2.41 -10.80 -0.88
N VAL A 349 -3.37 -10.36 -0.05
CA VAL A 349 -3.40 -10.73 1.38
C VAL A 349 -3.50 -12.24 1.53
N LEU A 350 -4.26 -12.91 0.66
CA LEU A 350 -4.40 -14.36 0.63
C LEU A 350 -3.08 -15.06 0.23
N ASP A 351 -2.49 -14.73 -0.92
CA ASP A 351 -1.27 -15.39 -1.39
C ASP A 351 -0.06 -15.15 -0.47
N TYR A 352 0.07 -13.92 0.03
CA TYR A 352 1.16 -13.52 0.92
C TYR A 352 0.97 -14.09 2.33
N SER A 353 -0.20 -13.86 2.95
CA SER A 353 -0.43 -14.22 4.35
C SER A 353 -0.77 -15.68 4.55
N VAL A 354 -1.37 -16.38 3.57
CA VAL A 354 -1.80 -17.79 3.74
C VAL A 354 -0.82 -18.76 3.11
N GLY A 355 -0.24 -18.38 1.98
CA GLY A 355 0.89 -19.07 1.37
C GLY A 355 0.67 -20.49 0.89
N VAL A 356 -0.35 -20.70 0.05
CA VAL A 356 -0.67 -22.06 -0.43
C VAL A 356 -0.50 -22.23 -1.93
N LYS A 357 -0.01 -23.41 -2.28
CA LYS A 357 -0.19 -24.11 -3.56
C LYS A 357 -1.65 -24.59 -3.73
N ASP A 358 -2.63 -23.81 -3.27
CA ASP A 358 -4.06 -24.12 -3.32
C ASP A 358 -4.62 -23.68 -4.68
N SER A 359 -5.18 -24.64 -5.41
CA SER A 359 -5.77 -24.39 -6.73
C SER A 359 -7.02 -23.51 -6.65
N ASP A 360 -7.81 -23.64 -5.59
CA ASP A 360 -9.08 -22.95 -5.44
C ASP A 360 -8.84 -21.47 -5.13
N MET A 361 -7.87 -21.16 -4.26
CA MET A 361 -7.43 -19.80 -3.98
C MET A 361 -6.82 -19.13 -5.24
N ALA A 362 -5.99 -19.86 -5.98
CA ALA A 362 -5.44 -19.38 -7.26
C ALA A 362 -6.56 -19.12 -8.29
N ASP A 363 -7.63 -19.93 -8.28
CA ASP A 363 -8.81 -19.74 -9.13
C ASP A 363 -9.65 -18.52 -8.70
N LYS A 364 -9.72 -18.20 -7.40
CA LYS A 364 -10.40 -16.98 -6.92
C LYS A 364 -9.64 -15.71 -7.31
N LEU A 365 -8.32 -15.73 -7.12
CA LEU A 365 -7.45 -14.64 -7.57
C LEU A 365 -7.61 -14.40 -9.06
N PHE A 366 -7.53 -15.47 -9.86
CA PHE A 366 -7.79 -15.43 -11.29
C PHE A 366 -9.16 -14.81 -11.63
N SER A 367 -10.21 -15.22 -10.92
CA SER A 367 -11.57 -14.70 -11.13
C SER A 367 -11.66 -13.20 -10.90
N ALA A 368 -10.97 -12.67 -9.88
CA ALA A 368 -10.95 -11.23 -9.62
C ALA A 368 -10.31 -10.45 -10.78
N PHE A 369 -9.16 -10.89 -11.28
CA PHE A 369 -8.48 -10.26 -12.42
C PHE A 369 -9.28 -10.39 -13.73
N SER A 370 -9.99 -11.51 -13.92
CA SER A 370 -10.87 -11.73 -15.08
C SER A 370 -12.15 -10.89 -15.02
N ASP A 371 -12.71 -10.69 -13.83
CA ASP A 371 -13.86 -9.80 -13.65
C ASP A 371 -13.47 -8.35 -13.99
N VAL A 372 -12.33 -7.87 -13.47
CA VAL A 372 -11.81 -6.54 -13.79
C VAL A 372 -11.49 -6.40 -15.29
N ALA A 373 -10.97 -7.45 -15.91
CA ALA A 373 -10.75 -7.49 -17.36
C ALA A 373 -12.04 -7.31 -18.16
N ALA A 374 -13.08 -8.09 -17.80
CA ALA A 374 -14.39 -8.01 -18.45
C ALA A 374 -15.06 -6.64 -18.22
N VAL A 375 -14.87 -6.03 -17.05
CA VAL A 375 -15.32 -4.66 -16.76
C VAL A 375 -14.60 -3.65 -17.66
N ALA A 376 -13.28 -3.77 -17.83
CA ALA A 376 -12.51 -2.87 -18.69
C ALA A 376 -12.96 -2.92 -20.16
N GLU A 377 -13.31 -4.10 -20.69
CA GLU A 377 -13.78 -4.26 -22.08
C GLU A 377 -15.11 -3.54 -22.36
N VAL A 378 -15.98 -3.42 -21.36
CA VAL A 378 -17.30 -2.79 -21.51
C VAL A 378 -17.37 -1.36 -20.97
N SER A 379 -16.30 -0.90 -20.33
CA SER A 379 -16.17 0.44 -19.78
C SER A 379 -15.79 1.44 -20.89
N PRO A 380 -16.66 2.38 -21.26
CA PRO A 380 -16.42 3.28 -22.39
C PRO A 380 -15.34 4.32 -22.13
N SER A 381 -15.12 4.71 -20.86
CA SER A 381 -14.26 5.83 -20.49
C SER A 381 -13.14 5.45 -19.54
N ALA A 382 -13.39 4.56 -18.57
CA ALA A 382 -12.37 4.09 -17.64
C ALA A 382 -11.57 2.88 -18.16
N GLY A 383 -12.06 2.16 -19.17
CA GLY A 383 -11.47 0.91 -19.69
C GLY A 383 -9.95 0.94 -19.92
N PRO A 384 -9.39 1.95 -20.61
CA PRO A 384 -7.94 2.04 -20.80
C PRO A 384 -7.15 2.14 -19.51
N HIS A 385 -7.62 2.95 -18.55
CA HIS A 385 -6.98 3.11 -17.24
C HIS A 385 -7.11 1.84 -16.39
N ILE A 386 -8.30 1.22 -16.36
CA ILE A 386 -8.53 -0.04 -15.65
C ILE A 386 -7.57 -1.12 -16.19
N THR A 387 -7.37 -1.16 -17.51
CA THR A 387 -6.41 -2.08 -18.14
C THR A 387 -4.98 -1.80 -17.70
N ASP A 388 -4.57 -0.52 -17.62
CA ASP A 388 -3.23 -0.13 -17.18
C ASP A 388 -2.95 -0.61 -15.75
N VAL A 389 -3.83 -0.25 -14.81
CA VAL A 389 -3.68 -0.63 -13.39
C VAL A 389 -3.76 -2.14 -13.20
N ARG A 390 -4.65 -2.83 -13.92
CA ARG A 390 -4.74 -4.30 -13.90
C ARG A 390 -3.42 -4.93 -14.34
N ILE A 391 -2.79 -4.43 -15.40
CA ILE A 391 -1.48 -4.94 -15.86
C ILE A 391 -0.42 -4.69 -14.78
N VAL A 392 -0.35 -3.47 -14.23
CA VAL A 392 0.64 -3.13 -13.19
C VAL A 392 0.48 -4.03 -11.96
N LYS A 393 -0.75 -4.16 -11.41
CA LYS A 393 -1.03 -5.03 -10.27
C LYS A 393 -0.74 -6.50 -10.58
N GLY A 394 -1.20 -7.00 -11.74
CA GLY A 394 -1.01 -8.40 -12.13
C GLY A 394 0.46 -8.78 -12.31
N CYS A 395 1.26 -7.92 -12.95
CA CYS A 395 2.71 -8.13 -13.05
C CYS A 395 3.40 -8.01 -11.68
N ASN A 396 2.99 -7.07 -10.83
CA ASN A 396 3.56 -6.93 -9.48
C ASN A 396 3.30 -8.17 -8.63
N TYR A 397 2.06 -8.67 -8.65
CA TYR A 397 1.68 -9.90 -7.96
C TYR A 397 2.34 -11.13 -8.51
N GLY A 398 2.47 -11.27 -9.82
CA GLY A 398 3.23 -12.38 -10.39
C GLY A 398 4.68 -12.40 -9.91
N CYS A 399 5.32 -11.22 -9.84
CA CYS A 399 6.68 -11.10 -9.33
C CYS A 399 6.78 -11.42 -7.83
N LEU A 400 5.86 -10.89 -7.02
CA LEU A 400 5.80 -11.19 -5.58
C LEU A 400 5.54 -12.66 -5.32
N ARG A 401 4.53 -13.26 -5.97
CA ARG A 401 4.21 -14.68 -5.87
C ARG A 401 5.43 -15.54 -6.20
N GLN A 402 6.22 -15.17 -7.19
CA GLN A 402 7.47 -15.88 -7.51
C GLN A 402 8.56 -15.66 -6.46
N LYS A 403 8.76 -14.43 -5.95
CA LYS A 403 9.67 -14.15 -4.81
C LYS A 403 9.31 -15.05 -3.63
N THR A 404 8.04 -15.09 -3.31
CA THR A 404 7.43 -15.89 -2.26
C THR A 404 7.66 -17.41 -2.44
N ILE A 405 7.59 -17.93 -3.68
CA ILE A 405 7.96 -19.33 -3.99
C ILE A 405 9.46 -19.60 -3.75
N ILE A 406 10.32 -18.65 -4.11
CA ILE A 406 11.78 -18.76 -3.90
C ILE A 406 12.09 -18.83 -2.39
N GLU A 407 11.42 -18.00 -1.59
CA GLU A 407 11.54 -17.96 -0.13
C GLU A 407 11.13 -19.29 0.52
N ASP A 408 10.00 -19.85 0.11
CA ASP A 408 9.48 -21.10 0.67
C ASP A 408 10.30 -22.33 0.27
N ALA A 409 11.02 -22.28 -0.86
CA ALA A 409 11.82 -23.40 -1.32
C ALA A 409 13.03 -23.70 -0.41
N HIS A 410 13.45 -22.74 0.43
CA HIS A 410 14.67 -22.85 1.25
C HIS A 410 14.45 -22.38 2.70
N PRO A 411 13.67 -23.10 3.53
CA PRO A 411 13.41 -22.68 4.90
C PRO A 411 14.65 -22.83 5.80
N ILE A 412 15.16 -21.71 6.31
CA ILE A 412 16.30 -21.65 7.24
C ILE A 412 15.87 -21.16 8.64
N PRO A 413 16.57 -21.54 9.73
CA PRO A 413 16.29 -20.98 11.06
C PRO A 413 16.47 -19.46 11.08
N SER A 414 15.56 -18.75 11.74
CA SER A 414 15.66 -17.31 11.91
C SER A 414 16.93 -16.92 12.64
N ARG A 415 17.58 -15.86 12.17
CA ARG A 415 18.63 -15.15 12.91
C ARG A 415 18.55 -13.65 12.58
N PRO A 416 18.84 -12.79 13.58
CA PRO A 416 19.01 -11.36 13.38
C PRO A 416 19.91 -11.02 12.19
N CYS A 417 19.31 -10.40 11.17
CA CYS A 417 19.98 -10.03 9.93
C CYS A 417 19.38 -8.72 9.39
N ILE A 418 20.19 -7.92 8.71
CA ILE A 418 19.75 -6.69 8.03
C ILE A 418 20.33 -6.61 6.63
N VAL A 419 19.63 -5.85 5.78
CA VAL A 419 20.08 -5.46 4.44
C VAL A 419 20.31 -3.95 4.40
N ILE A 420 21.46 -3.53 3.89
CA ILE A 420 21.85 -2.13 3.75
C ILE A 420 22.08 -1.86 2.26
N TRP A 421 21.19 -1.10 1.63
CA TRP A 421 21.27 -0.74 0.23
C TRP A 421 22.16 0.49 0.02
N ASP A 422 23.00 0.44 -1.01
CA ASP A 422 23.86 1.57 -1.40
C ASP A 422 23.09 2.64 -2.20
N ASP A 423 22.11 2.19 -2.99
CA ASP A 423 21.30 3.01 -3.91
C ASP A 423 19.86 3.16 -3.40
N LEU A 424 19.50 4.37 -2.96
CA LEU A 424 18.14 4.67 -2.47
C LEU A 424 17.08 4.64 -3.58
N ALA A 425 17.43 4.98 -4.82
CA ALA A 425 16.46 4.98 -5.91
C ALA A 425 16.05 3.54 -6.24
N ARG A 426 17.01 2.61 -6.24
CA ARG A 426 16.76 1.18 -6.39
C ARG A 426 15.98 0.62 -5.19
N LEU A 427 16.37 0.95 -3.96
CA LEU A 427 15.63 0.56 -2.75
C LEU A 427 14.18 1.05 -2.77
N ALA A 428 13.95 2.32 -3.12
CA ALA A 428 12.62 2.90 -3.21
C ALA A 428 11.71 2.14 -4.19
N ARG A 429 12.25 1.78 -5.36
CA ARG A 429 11.55 1.00 -6.38
C ARG A 429 11.33 -0.46 -5.95
N TYR A 430 12.31 -1.07 -5.28
CA TYR A 430 12.16 -2.39 -4.66
C TYR A 430 11.00 -2.37 -3.66
N LYS A 431 10.97 -1.39 -2.76
CA LYS A 431 9.94 -1.30 -1.71
C LYS A 431 8.55 -0.99 -2.25
N LEU A 432 8.44 -0.16 -3.30
CA LEU A 432 7.19 0.05 -4.04
C LEU A 432 6.59 -1.27 -4.53
N ALA A 433 7.41 -2.17 -5.07
CA ALA A 433 6.94 -3.46 -5.52
C ALA A 433 6.59 -4.38 -4.34
N ASP A 434 7.46 -4.42 -3.32
CA ASP A 434 7.31 -5.30 -2.15
C ASP A 434 6.03 -5.02 -1.36
N ALA A 435 5.73 -3.73 -1.22
CA ALA A 435 4.53 -3.24 -0.57
C ALA A 435 3.31 -3.14 -1.52
N VAL A 436 3.39 -3.67 -2.74
CA VAL A 436 2.28 -3.71 -3.72
C VAL A 436 1.93 -2.35 -4.35
N PHE A 437 2.65 -1.28 -4.04
CA PHE A 437 2.37 0.10 -4.41
C PHE A 437 2.79 0.51 -5.84
N CYS A 438 3.22 -0.40 -6.72
CA CYS A 438 3.54 -0.05 -8.12
C CYS A 438 2.42 0.69 -8.87
N HIS A 439 1.16 0.35 -8.58
CA HIS A 439 -0.01 1.00 -9.19
C HIS A 439 -0.25 2.42 -8.63
N VAL A 440 0.01 2.64 -7.34
CA VAL A 440 0.04 3.97 -6.72
C VAL A 440 1.09 4.85 -7.41
N TYR A 441 2.28 4.29 -7.66
CA TYR A 441 3.37 4.99 -8.35
C TYR A 441 2.99 5.39 -9.79
N TYR A 442 2.24 4.53 -10.50
CA TYR A 442 1.66 4.86 -11.80
C TYR A 442 0.70 6.07 -11.72
N ASP A 443 -0.24 6.05 -10.77
CA ASP A 443 -1.26 7.10 -10.61
C ASP A 443 -0.67 8.43 -10.12
N ALA A 444 0.37 8.39 -9.30
CA ALA A 444 1.06 9.57 -8.78
C ALA A 444 1.98 10.24 -9.81
N GLY A 445 2.09 9.69 -11.03
CA GLY A 445 2.91 10.26 -12.09
C GLY A 445 4.39 9.91 -12.01
N GLY A 446 4.78 8.81 -11.36
CA GLY A 446 6.12 8.21 -11.42
C GLY A 446 7.26 9.09 -10.87
N GLY A 447 8.50 8.92 -11.34
CA GLY A 447 9.64 9.78 -10.97
C GLY A 447 10.21 9.57 -9.54
N GLU A 448 11.35 10.18 -9.24
CA GLU A 448 12.11 9.87 -8.02
C GLU A 448 11.42 10.33 -6.74
N GLN A 449 10.73 11.48 -6.77
CA GLN A 449 10.02 11.99 -5.60
C GLN A 449 8.82 11.11 -5.23
N MET A 450 8.13 10.50 -6.20
CA MET A 450 7.05 9.55 -5.88
C MET A 450 7.60 8.22 -5.43
N ALA A 451 8.73 7.77 -6.00
CA ALA A 451 9.45 6.62 -5.47
C ALA A 451 9.90 6.89 -4.03
N ALA A 452 10.35 8.10 -3.70
CA ALA A 452 10.72 8.47 -2.33
C ALA A 452 9.53 8.36 -1.38
N ILE A 453 8.39 8.99 -1.67
CA ILE A 453 7.27 8.95 -0.72
C ILE A 453 6.55 7.59 -0.67
N ALA A 454 6.26 6.94 -1.80
CA ALA A 454 5.54 5.66 -1.78
C ALA A 454 6.46 4.45 -1.57
N GLY A 455 7.77 4.58 -1.83
CA GLY A 455 8.76 3.55 -1.56
C GLY A 455 9.43 3.73 -0.20
N LEU A 456 10.12 4.87 0.02
CA LEU A 456 10.81 5.13 1.30
C LEU A 456 9.88 5.61 2.41
N GLY A 457 8.70 6.14 2.10
CA GLY A 457 7.68 6.42 3.11
C GLY A 457 7.16 5.15 3.81
N CYS A 458 7.42 3.96 3.27
CA CYS A 458 7.15 2.68 3.94
C CYS A 458 7.88 2.52 5.29
N VAL A 459 8.75 3.46 5.70
CA VAL A 459 9.17 3.59 7.11
C VAL A 459 7.96 3.56 8.05
N ALA A 460 6.81 4.09 7.64
CA ALA A 460 5.60 4.08 8.47
C ALA A 460 5.14 2.66 8.87
N HIS A 461 5.32 1.69 7.96
CA HIS A 461 5.07 0.27 8.16
C HIS A 461 6.28 -0.42 8.81
N ASP A 462 7.45 -0.26 8.17
CA ASP A 462 8.68 -0.95 8.54
C ASP A 462 9.16 -0.58 9.95
N TRP A 463 8.75 0.56 10.51
CA TRP A 463 9.04 0.95 11.88
C TRP A 463 8.32 0.06 12.91
N ILE A 464 7.06 -0.30 12.64
CA ILE A 464 6.26 -1.16 13.51
C ILE A 464 6.65 -2.62 13.36
N ASP A 465 7.26 -3.01 12.24
CA ASP A 465 7.73 -4.38 12.01
C ASP A 465 9.24 -4.58 12.19
N LEU A 466 10.03 -3.50 12.39
CA LEU A 466 11.50 -3.53 12.41
C LEU A 466 12.10 -4.66 13.24
N GLY A 467 11.68 -4.80 14.50
CA GLY A 467 12.25 -5.83 15.37
C GLY A 467 11.91 -7.25 14.92
N ALA A 468 10.69 -7.46 14.45
CA ALA A 468 10.27 -8.75 13.92
C ALA A 468 10.99 -9.09 12.60
N ASP A 469 11.12 -8.12 11.70
CA ASP A 469 11.82 -8.25 10.43
C ASP A 469 13.30 -8.57 10.65
N VAL A 470 13.96 -7.84 11.55
CA VAL A 470 15.35 -8.12 11.93
C VAL A 470 15.44 -9.52 12.53
N ALA A 471 14.61 -9.86 13.52
CA ALA A 471 14.66 -11.14 14.23
C ALA A 471 14.46 -12.35 13.31
N CYS A 472 13.59 -12.24 12.30
CA CYS A 472 13.36 -13.29 11.31
C CYS A 472 14.27 -13.20 10.08
N GLY A 473 15.14 -12.19 9.99
CA GLY A 473 16.02 -11.99 8.83
C GLY A 473 15.26 -11.67 7.55
N GLU A 474 14.19 -10.89 7.62
CA GLU A 474 13.52 -10.32 6.45
C GLU A 474 14.46 -9.37 5.70
N VAL A 475 14.39 -9.37 4.36
CA VAL A 475 15.34 -8.65 3.49
C VAL A 475 14.80 -7.33 2.97
N SER A 476 13.53 -7.01 3.21
CA SER A 476 12.86 -5.84 2.64
C SER A 476 12.65 -4.65 3.59
N ASN A 477 13.06 -4.76 4.86
CA ASN A 477 12.95 -3.62 5.79
C ASN A 477 13.93 -2.51 5.41
N ILE A 478 13.41 -1.31 5.18
CA ILE A 478 14.20 -0.20 4.60
C ILE A 478 14.99 0.60 5.64
N ILE A 479 14.60 0.53 6.92
CA ILE A 479 15.16 1.39 7.97
C ILE A 479 16.67 1.19 8.14
N PRO A 480 17.21 -0.05 8.16
CA PRO A 480 18.65 -0.24 8.22
C PRO A 480 19.41 0.46 7.08
N SER A 481 18.82 0.60 5.90
CA SER A 481 19.46 1.34 4.80
C SER A 481 19.44 2.85 5.05
N LEU A 482 18.35 3.37 5.59
CA LEU A 482 18.19 4.80 5.89
C LEU A 482 19.04 5.25 7.09
N THR A 483 19.32 4.36 8.03
CA THR A 483 20.23 4.60 9.16
C THR A 483 21.69 4.22 8.87
N ARG A 484 22.00 3.81 7.64
CA ARG A 484 23.35 3.34 7.24
C ARG A 484 23.85 2.16 8.07
N GLY A 485 22.94 1.26 8.42
CA GLY A 485 23.18 0.01 9.13
C GLY A 485 23.19 0.14 10.66
N SER A 486 22.82 1.31 11.19
CA SER A 486 22.76 1.55 12.63
C SER A 486 21.38 1.26 13.20
N LEU A 487 21.33 0.51 14.31
CA LEU A 487 20.14 0.35 15.15
C LEU A 487 20.26 1.14 16.46
N GLU A 488 21.19 2.10 16.53
CA GLU A 488 21.29 3.02 17.66
C GLU A 488 20.13 4.01 17.69
N GLU A 489 19.83 4.52 18.87
CA GLU A 489 18.67 5.37 19.10
C GLU A 489 18.65 6.64 18.24
N GLU A 490 19.78 7.34 18.12
CA GLU A 490 19.86 8.62 17.42
C GLU A 490 19.55 8.53 15.92
N PRO A 491 20.18 7.63 15.12
CA PRO A 491 19.82 7.46 13.71
C PRO A 491 18.38 7.04 13.50
N LEU A 492 17.85 6.15 14.35
CA LEU A 492 16.45 5.71 14.25
C LEU A 492 15.48 6.87 14.51
N ALA A 493 15.76 7.69 15.52
CA ALA A 493 14.96 8.87 15.82
C ALA A 493 15.01 9.91 14.68
N GLU A 494 16.15 10.04 14.00
CA GLU A 494 16.27 10.93 12.84
C GLU A 494 15.41 10.44 11.67
N VAL A 495 15.46 9.15 11.33
CA VAL A 495 14.59 8.57 10.27
C VAL A 495 13.11 8.73 10.63
N TYR A 496 12.73 8.48 11.88
CA TYR A 496 11.38 8.70 12.39
C TYR A 496 10.92 10.17 12.25
N SER A 497 11.78 11.10 12.66
CA SER A 497 11.55 12.54 12.57
C SER A 497 11.38 13.00 11.12
N ARG A 498 12.18 12.46 10.19
CA ARG A 498 12.12 12.76 8.75
C ARG A 498 10.86 12.22 8.10
N LEU A 499 10.42 11.00 8.44
CA LEU A 499 9.13 10.47 8.02
C LEU A 499 7.99 11.38 8.47
N THR A 500 7.95 11.73 9.76
CA THR A 500 6.92 12.62 10.33
C THR A 500 6.91 13.98 9.62
N GLY A 501 8.10 14.51 9.30
CA GLY A 501 8.22 15.75 8.52
C GLY A 501 7.71 15.63 7.09
N ALA A 502 7.91 14.49 6.42
CA ALA A 502 7.34 14.22 5.11
C ALA A 502 5.80 14.14 5.17
N MET A 503 5.24 13.51 6.20
CA MET A 503 3.78 13.45 6.43
C MET A 503 3.18 14.85 6.58
N ILE A 504 3.79 15.71 7.39
CA ILE A 504 3.36 17.11 7.57
C ILE A 504 3.45 17.87 6.25
N TRP A 505 4.55 17.74 5.50
CA TRP A 505 4.71 18.42 4.23
C TRP A 505 3.60 18.05 3.24
N TYR A 506 3.30 16.74 3.09
CA TYR A 506 2.24 16.31 2.18
C TYR A 506 0.86 16.73 2.66
N ARG A 507 0.57 16.63 3.97
CA ARG A 507 -0.68 17.15 4.55
C ARG A 507 -0.91 18.62 4.19
N ASP A 508 0.13 19.45 4.24
CA ASP A 508 0.01 20.90 4.03
C ASP A 508 0.06 21.32 2.55
N ASN A 509 0.75 20.56 1.68
CA ASN A 509 1.04 20.99 0.31
C ASN A 509 0.40 20.13 -0.79
N ASP A 510 0.26 18.82 -0.58
CA ASP A 510 -0.22 17.87 -1.60
C ASP A 510 -0.97 16.68 -0.97
N PRO A 511 -2.04 16.93 -0.17
CA PRO A 511 -2.62 15.92 0.71
C PRO A 511 -3.40 14.82 -0.01
N TYR A 512 -3.68 15.00 -1.30
CA TYR A 512 -4.48 14.09 -2.11
C TYR A 512 -3.66 13.30 -3.14
N ASN A 513 -2.34 13.48 -3.15
CA ASN A 513 -1.44 12.71 -4.01
C ASN A 513 -1.56 11.21 -3.72
N PRO A 514 -1.81 10.34 -4.71
CA PRO A 514 -1.94 8.90 -4.47
C PRO A 514 -0.76 8.29 -3.71
N ALA A 515 0.47 8.72 -3.98
CA ALA A 515 1.66 8.23 -3.29
C ALA A 515 1.72 8.67 -1.82
N ALA A 516 1.20 9.86 -1.50
CA ALA A 516 1.07 10.32 -0.12
C ALA A 516 -0.14 9.70 0.60
N LEU A 517 -1.27 9.52 -0.09
CA LEU A 517 -2.43 8.83 0.45
C LEU A 517 -2.11 7.37 0.76
N CYS A 518 -1.31 6.71 -0.09
CA CYS A 518 -0.79 5.38 0.18
C CYS A 518 -0.02 5.32 1.52
N LEU A 519 0.84 6.31 1.80
CA LEU A 519 1.48 6.45 3.10
C LEU A 519 0.47 6.63 4.25
N LEU A 520 -0.47 7.56 4.10
CA LEU A 520 -1.51 7.83 5.11
C LEU A 520 -2.34 6.57 5.42
N PHE A 521 -2.85 5.90 4.40
CA PHE A 521 -3.70 4.74 4.56
C PHE A 521 -2.92 3.48 4.91
N THR A 522 -1.60 3.43 4.73
CA THR A 522 -0.75 2.40 5.35
C THR A 522 -0.76 2.53 6.87
N HIS A 523 -0.72 3.76 7.41
CA HIS A 523 -0.82 3.99 8.86
C HIS A 523 -2.18 3.57 9.45
N TRP A 524 -3.27 3.85 8.75
CA TRP A 524 -4.61 3.45 9.22
C TRP A 524 -4.86 1.96 9.02
N TRP A 525 -4.41 1.42 7.88
CA TRP A 525 -4.45 -0.01 7.61
C TRP A 525 -3.74 -0.81 8.71
N GLN A 526 -2.52 -0.47 9.13
CA GLN A 526 -1.85 -1.24 10.19
C GLN A 526 -2.55 -1.17 11.56
N LEU A 527 -3.38 -0.14 11.80
CA LEU A 527 -4.20 -0.01 13.02
C LEU A 527 -5.49 -0.83 12.92
N ALA A 528 -6.12 -0.87 11.73
CA ALA A 528 -7.31 -1.68 11.47
C ALA A 528 -7.00 -3.13 11.05
N ASN A 529 -5.74 -3.42 10.71
CA ASN A 529 -5.22 -4.74 10.42
C ASN A 529 -4.82 -5.38 11.74
N CYS A 530 -5.62 -6.37 12.12
CA CYS A 530 -5.50 -7.19 13.31
C CYS A 530 -4.08 -7.75 13.59
N ARG A 531 -3.19 -7.78 12.60
CA ARG A 531 -1.83 -8.34 12.66
C ARG A 531 -0.82 -7.56 13.50
N HIS A 532 -0.71 -6.24 13.34
CA HIS A 532 0.49 -5.48 13.77
C HIS A 532 0.47 -5.06 15.25
N ARG A 533 -0.71 -5.02 15.88
CA ARG A 533 -0.90 -4.77 17.32
C ARG A 533 -0.13 -3.55 17.90
N PRO A 534 -0.06 -2.40 17.20
CA PRO A 534 0.78 -1.27 17.62
C PRO A 534 0.37 -0.65 18.96
N VAL A 535 -0.93 -0.65 19.29
CA VAL A 535 -1.43 -0.08 20.56
C VAL A 535 -1.07 -0.98 21.75
N ALA A 536 -1.19 -2.30 21.62
CA ALA A 536 -0.72 -3.22 22.65
C ALA A 536 0.80 -3.13 22.85
N LEU A 537 1.57 -2.93 21.77
CA LEU A 537 3.02 -2.72 21.83
C LEU A 537 3.40 -1.44 22.58
N LEU A 538 2.74 -0.32 22.29
CA LEU A 538 2.89 0.93 23.06
C LEU A 538 2.73 0.67 24.56
N GLY A 539 1.72 -0.11 24.94
CA GLY A 539 1.44 -0.50 26.32
C GLY A 539 2.53 -1.31 27.01
N ARG A 540 3.60 -1.71 26.31
CA ARG A 540 4.78 -2.41 26.86
C ARG A 540 5.98 -1.53 27.08
N THR A 541 5.87 -0.25 26.80
CA THR A 541 6.91 0.73 27.13
C THR A 541 6.56 1.54 28.36
N ASP A 542 7.58 2.03 29.06
CA ASP A 542 7.42 2.96 30.19
C ASP A 542 7.48 4.43 29.77
N PHE A 543 7.62 4.70 28.46
CA PHE A 543 7.81 6.05 27.96
C PHE A 543 6.67 6.99 28.35
N GLY A 544 7.07 8.20 28.71
CA GLY A 544 6.21 9.36 28.91
C GLY A 544 6.45 10.41 27.83
N VAL A 545 6.39 11.67 28.24
CA VAL A 545 6.49 12.84 27.36
C VAL A 545 7.81 12.89 26.58
N GLU A 546 8.88 12.32 27.12
CA GLU A 546 10.21 12.27 26.49
C GLU A 546 10.28 11.44 25.19
N ALA A 547 9.28 10.58 24.93
CA ALA A 547 9.18 9.86 23.66
C ALA A 547 8.61 10.71 22.52
N ALA A 548 8.00 11.86 22.80
CA ALA A 548 7.50 12.75 21.76
C ALA A 548 8.67 13.31 20.95
N ILE A 549 8.58 13.25 19.62
CA ILE A 549 9.67 13.56 18.69
C ILE A 549 9.23 14.68 17.74
N ALA A 550 10.05 15.72 17.63
CA ALA A 550 9.83 16.79 16.67
C ALA A 550 10.01 16.28 15.24
N ALA A 551 9.13 16.69 14.33
CA ALA A 551 9.27 16.44 12.91
C ALA A 551 10.38 17.28 12.27
N THR A 552 11.15 16.67 11.35
CA THR A 552 12.11 17.37 10.48
C THR A 552 11.41 17.65 9.15
N VAL A 553 10.70 18.77 9.05
CA VAL A 553 9.89 19.11 7.87
C VAL A 553 10.79 19.62 6.74
N PRO A 554 10.74 19.03 5.53
CA PRO A 554 11.51 19.53 4.40
C PRO A 554 10.90 20.83 3.85
N THR A 555 11.72 21.65 3.20
CA THR A 555 11.29 22.90 2.56
C THR A 555 10.64 22.68 1.20
N GLU A 556 10.92 21.54 0.57
CA GLU A 556 10.43 21.13 -0.74
C GLU A 556 9.87 19.71 -0.65
N ARG A 557 9.29 19.23 -1.75
CA ARG A 557 8.77 17.86 -1.81
C ARG A 557 9.88 16.87 -1.40
N PRO A 558 9.62 15.93 -0.48
CA PRO A 558 10.64 14.99 0.00
C PRO A 558 11.37 14.28 -1.14
N SER A 559 12.69 14.40 -1.17
CA SER A 559 13.58 13.63 -2.05
C SER A 559 13.96 12.29 -1.42
N LEU A 560 14.66 11.42 -2.16
CA LEU A 560 15.16 10.16 -1.62
C LEU A 560 16.06 10.38 -0.38
N GLU A 561 16.98 11.35 -0.46
CA GLU A 561 17.92 11.65 0.63
C GLU A 561 17.25 12.30 1.85
N HIS A 562 16.03 12.87 1.70
CA HIS A 562 15.29 13.40 2.85
C HIS A 562 15.10 12.36 3.94
N PHE A 563 14.89 11.09 3.57
CA PHE A 563 14.62 10.01 4.52
C PHE A 563 15.88 9.43 5.18
N ARG A 564 17.07 9.72 4.65
CA ARG A 564 18.31 9.14 5.14
C ARG A 564 18.86 9.94 6.32
N ALA A 565 19.29 9.24 7.37
CA ALA A 565 19.95 9.86 8.50
C ALA A 565 21.29 10.49 8.08
N CYS A 566 21.54 11.72 8.52
CA CYS A 566 22.77 12.46 8.27
C CYS A 566 23.41 13.06 9.53
N GLY A 567 22.92 12.68 10.71
CA GLY A 567 23.40 13.19 12.00
C GLY A 567 22.66 14.44 12.46
N THR A 568 21.43 14.66 11.98
CA THR A 568 20.59 15.77 12.44
C THR A 568 20.08 15.46 13.84
N LYS A 569 20.41 16.33 14.81
CA LYS A 569 19.92 16.17 16.18
C LYS A 569 18.42 16.38 16.23
N VAL A 570 17.71 15.37 16.74
CA VAL A 570 16.26 15.38 16.91
C VAL A 570 15.88 15.97 18.26
N GLU A 571 14.94 16.91 18.25
CA GLU A 571 14.34 17.44 19.47
C GLU A 571 13.25 16.50 20.00
N ARG A 572 13.16 16.37 21.33
CA ARG A 572 12.18 15.53 22.01
C ARG A 572 11.52 16.24 23.19
N GLY A 573 10.41 15.68 23.66
CA GLY A 573 9.78 16.07 24.93
C GLY A 573 8.54 16.96 24.76
N GLU A 574 8.42 17.96 25.64
CA GLU A 574 7.18 18.73 25.80
C GLU A 574 6.73 19.49 24.55
N ARG A 575 7.66 20.05 23.77
CA ARG A 575 7.29 20.87 22.60
C ARG A 575 6.60 20.04 21.51
N PRO A 576 7.16 18.90 21.04
CA PRO A 576 6.45 18.01 20.10
C PRO A 576 5.09 17.53 20.64
N LEU A 577 5.01 17.20 21.93
CA LEU A 577 3.74 16.82 22.54
C LEU A 577 2.70 17.96 22.49
N ALA A 578 3.12 19.19 22.80
CA ALA A 578 2.24 20.36 22.70
C ALA A 578 1.78 20.63 21.26
N SER A 579 2.63 20.39 20.25
CA SER A 579 2.24 20.46 18.84
C SER A 579 1.15 19.43 18.51
N ALA A 580 1.31 18.19 18.96
CA ALA A 580 0.32 17.13 18.77
C ALA A 580 -1.01 17.47 19.46
N GLU A 581 -0.96 17.98 20.70
CA GLU A 581 -2.15 18.44 21.42
C GLU A 581 -2.86 19.59 20.70
N ALA A 582 -2.12 20.59 20.23
CA ALA A 582 -2.67 21.72 19.49
C ALA A 582 -3.35 21.26 18.18
N ARG A 583 -2.74 20.29 17.47
CA ARG A 583 -3.32 19.69 16.28
C ARG A 583 -4.62 18.96 16.59
N LEU A 584 -4.66 18.14 17.64
CA LEU A 584 -5.89 17.45 18.07
C LEU A 584 -6.99 18.44 18.48
N GLN A 585 -6.64 19.49 19.23
CA GLN A 585 -7.61 20.53 19.62
C GLN A 585 -8.16 21.29 18.41
N SER A 586 -7.33 21.54 17.40
CA SER A 586 -7.77 22.16 16.15
C SER A 586 -8.87 21.32 15.48
N ILE A 587 -8.68 20.00 15.36
CA ILE A 587 -9.69 19.08 14.78
C ILE A 587 -10.96 19.07 15.63
N LEU A 588 -10.83 18.96 16.96
CA LEU A 588 -11.98 18.96 17.87
C LEU A 588 -12.80 20.25 17.78
N SER A 589 -12.16 21.36 17.43
CA SER A 589 -12.81 22.66 17.24
C SER A 589 -13.45 22.86 15.86
N SER A 590 -13.19 21.96 14.90
CA SER A 590 -13.60 22.12 13.50
C SER A 590 -14.80 21.26 13.07
N ASP A 591 -15.61 20.80 14.03
CA ASP A 591 -16.77 19.91 13.79
C ASP A 591 -16.39 18.67 12.95
N PRO A 592 -15.57 17.76 13.52
CA PRO A 592 -15.05 16.61 12.79
C PRO A 592 -16.17 15.65 12.39
N LEU A 593 -15.94 14.86 11.34
CA LEU A 593 -16.89 13.82 10.93
C LEU A 593 -17.22 12.88 12.10
N PRO A 594 -18.45 12.35 12.21
CA PRO A 594 -18.80 11.41 13.27
C PRO A 594 -17.86 10.21 13.35
N GLU A 595 -17.41 9.69 12.21
CA GLU A 595 -16.50 8.56 12.12
C GLU A 595 -15.09 8.93 12.60
N THR A 596 -14.57 10.11 12.24
CA THR A 596 -13.26 10.58 12.73
C THR A 596 -13.32 10.97 14.20
N ARG A 597 -14.47 11.49 14.68
CA ARG A 597 -14.74 11.70 16.09
C ARG A 597 -14.69 10.39 16.88
N ALA A 598 -15.26 9.32 16.35
CA ALA A 598 -15.19 7.99 16.97
C ALA A 598 -13.74 7.50 17.09
N VAL A 599 -12.90 7.70 16.06
CA VAL A 599 -11.46 7.41 16.13
C VAL A 599 -10.75 8.24 17.19
N ILE A 600 -11.10 9.52 17.34
CA ILE A 600 -10.55 10.36 18.41
C ILE A 600 -10.89 9.79 19.78
N ASP A 601 -12.17 9.50 20.02
CA ASP A 601 -12.66 9.12 21.34
C ASP A 601 -12.21 7.69 21.73
N LEU A 602 -12.11 6.76 20.77
CA LEU A 602 -11.78 5.36 21.01
C LEU A 602 -10.28 5.03 20.89
N LEU A 603 -9.50 5.82 20.16
CA LEU A 603 -8.09 5.53 19.88
C LEU A 603 -7.16 6.71 20.23
N VAL A 604 -7.28 7.84 19.53
CA VAL A 604 -6.25 8.90 19.58
C VAL A 604 -6.18 9.58 20.95
N ALA A 605 -7.33 9.93 21.54
CA ALA A 605 -7.35 10.56 22.86
C ALA A 605 -6.91 9.60 23.99
N PRO A 606 -7.33 8.31 24.02
CA PRO A 606 -6.77 7.33 24.93
C PRO A 606 -5.24 7.15 24.80
N VAL A 607 -4.72 7.05 23.57
CA VAL A 607 -3.28 6.92 23.30
C VAL A 607 -2.52 8.16 23.81
N LEU A 608 -3.02 9.35 23.53
CA LEU A 608 -2.41 10.59 24.00
C LEU A 608 -2.45 10.70 25.54
N ALA A 609 -3.56 10.27 26.17
CA ALA A 609 -3.65 10.22 27.62
C ALA A 609 -2.63 9.24 28.21
N TYR A 610 -2.41 8.08 27.58
CA TYR A 610 -1.42 7.09 28.01
C TYR A 610 0.02 7.64 27.95
N VAL A 611 0.38 8.33 26.86
CA VAL A 611 1.67 9.03 26.73
C VAL A 611 1.86 10.08 27.83
N LYS A 612 0.77 10.74 28.25
CA LYS A 612 0.77 11.72 29.35
C LYS A 612 0.78 11.09 30.75
N GLY A 613 0.86 9.77 30.85
CA GLY A 613 0.97 9.05 32.11
C GLY A 613 -0.32 8.40 32.61
N ALA A 614 -1.39 8.35 31.81
CA ALA A 614 -2.51 7.46 32.12
C ALA A 614 -2.06 5.99 32.02
N ASP A 615 -2.78 5.11 32.73
CA ASP A 615 -2.41 3.70 32.81
C ASP A 615 -3.16 2.82 31.81
N SER A 616 -4.13 3.37 31.08
CA SER A 616 -5.07 2.57 30.29
C SER A 616 -4.94 2.77 28.79
N LEU A 617 -5.13 1.69 28.03
CA LEU A 617 -5.20 1.67 26.57
C LEU A 617 -6.42 0.85 26.11
N PRO A 618 -6.98 1.15 24.92
CA PRO A 618 -8.04 0.34 24.33
C PRO A 618 -7.49 -1.00 23.83
N TYR A 619 -8.35 -2.01 23.75
CA TYR A 619 -8.04 -3.21 22.96
C TYR A 619 -8.19 -2.91 21.47
N GLU A 620 -7.49 -3.67 20.61
CA GLU A 620 -7.62 -3.54 19.16
C GLU A 620 -9.07 -3.68 18.69
N SER A 621 -9.79 -4.68 19.18
CA SER A 621 -11.20 -4.89 18.83
C SER A 621 -12.14 -3.74 19.21
N GLU A 622 -11.72 -2.81 20.09
CA GLU A 622 -12.54 -1.66 20.51
C GLU A 622 -12.48 -0.48 19.55
N TYR A 623 -11.41 -0.37 18.75
CA TYR A 623 -11.23 0.77 17.85
C TYR A 623 -11.16 0.39 16.37
N VAL A 624 -10.91 -0.87 16.02
CA VAL A 624 -10.80 -1.33 14.62
C VAL A 624 -12.04 -0.93 13.80
N GLY A 625 -13.25 -1.16 14.33
CA GLY A 625 -14.48 -0.76 13.65
C GLY A 625 -14.58 0.75 13.39
N ALA A 626 -14.10 1.58 14.31
CA ALA A 626 -14.09 3.04 14.15
C ALA A 626 -13.06 3.50 13.11
N VAL A 627 -11.87 2.87 13.08
CA VAL A 627 -10.87 3.16 12.05
C VAL A 627 -11.40 2.79 10.66
N LEU A 628 -11.99 1.59 10.51
CA LEU A 628 -12.60 1.15 9.27
C LEU A 628 -13.75 2.09 8.83
N ALA A 629 -14.61 2.50 9.76
CA ALA A 629 -15.67 3.48 9.46
C ALA A 629 -15.07 4.80 8.95
N ALA A 630 -14.01 5.30 9.60
CA ALA A 630 -13.37 6.53 9.21
C ALA A 630 -12.71 6.43 7.83
N GLU A 631 -12.08 5.31 7.47
CA GLU A 631 -11.51 5.08 6.13
C GLU A 631 -12.59 5.13 5.03
N LEU A 632 -13.80 4.65 5.33
CA LEU A 632 -14.93 4.61 4.40
C LEU A 632 -15.75 5.90 4.38
N ALA A 633 -15.50 6.83 5.30
CA ALA A 633 -16.32 8.02 5.51
C ALA A 633 -16.33 8.99 4.34
N TYR A 634 -17.39 9.81 4.32
CA TYR A 634 -17.64 10.90 3.38
C TYR A 634 -17.99 12.19 4.15
N PRO A 635 -17.68 13.39 3.63
CA PRO A 635 -16.99 13.66 2.37
C PRO A 635 -15.50 13.31 2.43
N HIS A 636 -14.95 12.71 1.37
CA HIS A 636 -13.55 12.26 1.34
C HIS A 636 -12.54 13.39 1.58
N GLY A 637 -12.79 14.58 1.02
CA GLY A 637 -11.88 15.73 1.17
C GLY A 637 -11.67 16.13 2.62
N GLN A 638 -12.74 16.14 3.43
CA GLN A 638 -12.67 16.42 4.87
C GLN A 638 -12.03 15.25 5.62
N LYS A 639 -12.50 14.02 5.37
CA LYS A 639 -11.93 12.79 5.95
C LYS A 639 -10.41 12.76 5.82
N ILE A 640 -9.87 12.99 4.62
CA ILE A 640 -8.42 12.87 4.37
C ILE A 640 -7.61 13.84 5.21
N ILE A 641 -8.07 15.10 5.32
CA ILE A 641 -7.37 16.10 6.13
C ILE A 641 -7.41 15.73 7.61
N GLU A 642 -8.58 15.31 8.10
CA GLU A 642 -8.75 14.86 9.49
C GLU A 642 -7.88 13.63 9.79
N LEU A 643 -7.86 12.63 8.90
CA LEU A 643 -7.04 11.43 9.04
C LEU A 643 -5.55 11.75 8.96
N TRP A 644 -5.11 12.69 8.12
CA TRP A 644 -3.73 13.18 8.14
C TRP A 644 -3.38 13.75 9.50
N ASP A 645 -4.21 14.65 10.02
CA ASP A 645 -3.94 15.32 11.28
C ASP A 645 -3.93 14.34 12.45
N LEU A 646 -4.87 13.38 12.51
CA LEU A 646 -4.90 12.35 13.54
C LEU A 646 -3.70 11.40 13.47
N ALA A 647 -3.26 11.00 12.27
CA ALA A 647 -2.06 10.21 12.12
C ALA A 647 -0.85 10.98 12.65
N ILE A 648 -0.66 12.23 12.22
CA ILE A 648 0.44 13.09 12.66
C ILE A 648 0.44 13.27 14.19
N VAL A 649 -0.73 13.42 14.83
CA VAL A 649 -0.82 13.47 16.31
C VAL A 649 -0.17 12.26 16.95
N MET A 650 -0.45 11.05 16.47
CA MET A 650 0.11 9.82 17.05
C MET A 650 1.62 9.70 16.82
N TRP A 651 2.13 10.19 15.69
CA TRP A 651 3.57 10.20 15.40
C TRP A 651 4.31 11.28 16.21
N GLU A 652 3.84 12.53 16.22
CA GLU A 652 4.48 13.63 16.96
C GLU A 652 4.45 13.41 18.48
N CYS A 653 3.39 12.81 19.02
CA CYS A 653 3.31 12.53 20.47
C CYS A 653 4.20 11.37 20.93
N GLY A 654 4.85 10.64 20.01
CA GLY A 654 5.78 9.56 20.34
C GLY A 654 5.11 8.20 20.58
N ALA A 655 3.81 8.06 20.34
CA ALA A 655 3.11 6.78 20.52
C ALA A 655 3.66 5.72 19.56
N LEU A 656 3.84 6.06 18.28
CA LEU A 656 4.38 5.12 17.29
C LEU A 656 5.88 4.87 17.55
N TRP A 657 6.63 5.87 18.04
CA TRP A 657 8.02 5.69 18.44
C TRP A 657 8.14 4.62 19.53
N ALA A 658 7.35 4.76 20.60
CA ALA A 658 7.30 3.79 21.67
C ALA A 658 6.87 2.39 21.20
N ALA A 659 5.85 2.29 20.34
CA ALA A 659 5.43 1.00 19.77
C ALA A 659 6.57 0.31 18.99
N GLY A 660 7.31 1.04 18.16
CA GLY A 660 8.46 0.50 17.43
C GLY A 660 9.62 0.07 18.33
N ILE A 661 9.88 0.80 19.43
CA ILE A 661 10.86 0.36 20.44
C ILE A 661 10.44 -0.96 21.08
N ALA A 662 9.16 -1.12 21.42
CA ALA A 662 8.68 -2.40 21.94
C ALA A 662 8.84 -3.54 20.91
N CYS A 663 8.62 -3.24 19.62
CA CYS A 663 8.85 -4.20 18.54
C CYS A 663 10.32 -4.63 18.43
N LEU A 664 11.29 -3.70 18.57
CA LEU A 664 12.72 -4.02 18.57
C LEU A 664 13.14 -5.06 19.64
N CYS A 665 12.31 -5.25 20.67
CA CYS A 665 12.52 -6.24 21.72
C CYS A 665 11.95 -7.65 21.39
N TYR A 666 11.35 -7.86 20.21
CA TYR A 666 10.92 -9.19 19.79
C TYR A 666 12.11 -10.10 19.54
N THR A 667 11.92 -11.36 19.90
CA THR A 667 12.78 -12.46 19.43
C THR A 667 11.94 -13.49 18.70
N HIS A 668 12.52 -14.12 17.69
CA HIS A 668 11.83 -15.13 16.88
C HIS A 668 12.57 -16.47 16.90
N ASN A 669 11.85 -17.55 17.22
CA ASN A 669 12.38 -18.90 17.29
C ASN A 669 11.93 -19.81 16.11
N GLY A 670 11.25 -19.25 15.10
CA GLY A 670 10.76 -19.95 13.91
C GLY A 670 11.72 -19.90 12.71
N LYS A 671 11.19 -20.01 11.49
CA LYS A 671 11.98 -19.92 10.24
C LYS A 671 12.06 -18.48 9.75
N ALA A 672 13.10 -18.19 8.97
CA ALA A 672 13.27 -16.86 8.39
C ALA A 672 12.06 -16.47 7.53
N ASN A 673 11.79 -15.16 7.44
CA ASN A 673 10.58 -14.58 6.85
C ASN A 673 9.31 -15.12 7.53
N CYS A 674 8.96 -14.50 8.66
CA CYS A 674 7.88 -14.91 9.56
C CYS A 674 6.50 -14.36 9.20
N ASP A 675 6.38 -13.65 8.09
CA ASP A 675 5.22 -12.80 7.78
C ASP A 675 4.03 -13.57 7.17
N ARG A 676 4.16 -14.89 7.13
CA ARG A 676 3.24 -15.80 6.47
C ARG A 676 2.66 -16.74 7.51
N ALA A 677 1.37 -17.05 7.40
CA ALA A 677 0.66 -18.07 8.18
C ALA A 677 1.05 -19.49 7.75
N ARG A 678 2.36 -19.73 7.64
CA ARG A 678 2.96 -21.06 7.65
C ARG A 678 2.77 -21.66 9.05
N ASP A 679 3.00 -22.96 9.18
CA ASP A 679 2.88 -23.69 10.46
C ASP A 679 3.78 -23.13 11.60
N ASP A 680 4.70 -22.20 11.31
CA ASP A 680 5.60 -21.54 12.27
C ASP A 680 5.12 -20.17 12.80
N LEU A 681 3.97 -19.65 12.34
CA LEU A 681 3.30 -18.51 12.98
C LEU A 681 2.46 -19.01 14.17
N ALA A 682 3.12 -19.38 15.27
CA ALA A 682 2.45 -19.71 16.52
C ALA A 682 2.81 -18.67 17.58
N ASP A 683 1.90 -18.34 18.50
CA ASP A 683 2.17 -17.40 19.60
C ASP A 683 3.45 -17.75 20.39
N THR A 684 3.83 -19.03 20.40
CA THR A 684 5.04 -19.53 21.07
C THR A 684 6.35 -19.25 20.34
N THR A 685 6.32 -18.81 19.07
CA THR A 685 7.54 -18.51 18.29
C THR A 685 8.01 -17.06 18.49
N TRP A 686 7.17 -16.21 19.08
CA TRP A 686 7.47 -14.83 19.43
C TRP A 686 7.54 -14.65 20.95
N THR A 687 8.60 -14.00 21.44
CA THR A 687 8.74 -13.68 22.89
C THR A 687 9.24 -12.28 23.16
#